data_AF-A0A9X4QM05-F1
#
_entry.id   AF-A0A9X4QM05-F1
#
_cell.length_a   1.000
_cell.length_b   1.000
_cell.length_c   1.000
_cell.angle_alpha   90.00
_cell.angle_beta   90.00
_cell.angle_gamma   90.00
#
_symmetry.space_group_name_H-M   'P 1'
#
loop_
_entity.id
_entity.type
_entity.pdbx_description
1 polymer ?
#
loop_
_entity_poly.entity_id
_entity_poly.type
_entity_poly.pdbx_seq_one_letter_code
_entity_poly.pdbx_strand_id
1 'polypeptide(L)'
;MANGEQDHQNPWAKYYGPNLGYIEEQYEMYLRDPESVAQEYREQFKAWGEPPRSVRSPAASTPGAAVAVDTRQLRNAVLAGKLVWNVRAYGHLVADIDPLDIGPVASAKVLEPETYGLTYADLAALPADLVWEGAPAGVSNGAEAIAKLKEVYGGTIAYEFSHISDEEERQWLNNFAEQRVPAQQLSAAERANLLKRLLEAELFEDFLQKTFIGVKRFSVEGNDALIALVDRMVQDLAGEGVSDIAIGMAHRGRLNVLAHILQKPLTKIFAEFQHSASSGKKSPTEGTFTFEAGGTGDVKYHLGARHVMKNALGGETRVVLANNPSHLEYVNPVVQGFARAAQDDRTQRGYPNHKMDVAASIVMHGDAAFPGEGIVTETMNLSTLRAYCIGGTIHIIVNNKIGFTTDSVDSRSTQYSSDPAKGFEIPIVHVNADDPEAVIAVARMAVAYRQRFKKDFLIDLIGFRRHGHNETLDPEPTQPTVYKKVKAHPGVSRVYADRLVKEGKLTEAQFEEAKNGVLAVFKAAYEEMKSLEDHHEGPQSHAVQQNTTVAVAPTNVPVAKLRELNAELLKWPEGFKLYPKLQKILERRAGAFNDGEKIDWSHAETLAFASILADGRAIRMTGQDAETATFAQRNLVLHDVETGDTFCPMHTLPQAKASFALHNSPLSESAVLGFEYGYNVYSPETMVLWEAQFGDFANVAQVLIDQFISSGRAKWSERSSLVMLLPHSYEGQGPEHSSARLERFLQLSAEDNWTVANLSSAAQYFHLLRRQASITGTDEAKPLVIMTPKSLLRNPRAASPAAELGEGGFKTILEQAGLGAKPDRVERIVLCSGKVAIDLEDALSKDKDSNKDWLHIVRVEQLYPFPAEEIKKVFARFPKLTEVVWTQEEPRNMGAWTYMESRIREIAPSGAEVKYIGRPDRASPATGFADVHADEQNYIVTQSLKQSPTLTHNLGR
;
A
#
# COMPACT_ATOMS: atom_id res chain seq x y z
N MET A 1 47.91 7.22 -42.23
CA MET A 1 48.40 6.11 -43.08
C MET A 1 47.19 5.29 -43.47
N ALA A 2 47.01 5.12 -44.78
CA ALA A 2 45.96 4.32 -45.38
C ALA A 2 46.23 2.82 -45.23
N ASN A 3 45.14 2.05 -45.16
CA ASN A 3 44.89 0.66 -45.60
C ASN A 3 43.67 0.19 -44.77
N GLY A 4 42.51 -0.13 -45.30
CA GLY A 4 42.14 -0.55 -46.65
C GLY A 4 41.17 -1.73 -46.52
N GLU A 5 40.02 -1.52 -45.88
CA GLU A 5 38.91 -2.47 -45.91
C GLU A 5 37.99 -2.05 -47.07
N GLN A 6 38.00 -2.86 -48.14
CA GLN A 6 37.01 -2.74 -49.21
C GLN A 6 35.66 -3.20 -48.65
N ASP A 7 34.83 -2.23 -48.27
CA ASP A 7 33.42 -2.41 -47.97
C ASP A 7 32.72 -2.93 -49.24
N HIS A 8 32.42 -4.23 -49.30
CA HIS A 8 31.62 -4.83 -50.37
C HIS A 8 30.14 -4.44 -50.18
N GLN A 9 29.84 -3.14 -50.30
CA GLN A 9 28.46 -2.69 -50.43
C GLN A 9 27.88 -3.26 -51.72
N ASN A 10 26.72 -3.91 -51.62
CA ASN A 10 25.97 -4.43 -52.74
C ASN A 10 25.82 -3.31 -53.80
N PRO A 11 26.41 -3.44 -55.01
CA PRO A 11 26.40 -2.39 -56.01
C PRO A 11 24.99 -2.08 -56.52
N TRP A 12 24.00 -2.93 -56.24
CA TRP A 12 22.60 -2.66 -56.57
C TRP A 12 21.96 -1.61 -55.66
N ALA A 13 22.49 -1.41 -54.45
CA ALA A 13 21.94 -0.46 -53.48
C ALA A 13 22.02 1.02 -53.94
N LYS A 14 22.87 1.32 -54.93
CA LYS A 14 23.00 2.66 -55.52
C LYS A 14 21.97 2.97 -56.62
N TYR A 15 21.20 1.97 -57.07
CA TYR A 15 20.18 2.13 -58.10
C TYR A 15 18.79 2.00 -57.47
N TYR A 16 17.96 3.01 -57.64
CA TYR A 16 16.58 3.05 -57.15
C TYR A 16 15.67 3.74 -58.16
N GLY A 17 14.37 3.44 -58.08
CA GLY A 17 13.35 4.03 -58.96
C GLY A 17 13.62 3.74 -60.45
N PRO A 18 13.43 4.72 -61.35
CA PRO A 18 13.60 4.53 -62.80
C PRO A 18 14.99 4.02 -63.20
N ASN A 19 16.02 4.35 -62.44
CA ASN A 19 17.39 3.91 -62.72
C ASN A 19 17.56 2.41 -62.44
N LEU A 20 16.87 1.86 -61.44
CA LEU A 20 16.87 0.41 -61.18
C LEU A 20 16.13 -0.34 -62.30
N GLY A 21 14.98 0.19 -62.75
CA GLY A 21 14.24 -0.36 -63.89
C GLY A 21 15.05 -0.36 -65.19
N TYR A 22 15.86 0.68 -65.44
CA TYR A 22 16.77 0.70 -66.58
C TYR A 22 17.86 -0.38 -66.48
N ILE A 23 18.43 -0.59 -65.28
CA ILE A 23 19.43 -1.64 -65.05
C ILE A 23 18.83 -3.04 -65.23
N GLU A 24 17.58 -3.25 -64.82
CA GLU A 24 16.84 -4.50 -65.08
C GLU A 24 16.64 -4.75 -66.57
N GLU A 25 16.27 -3.72 -67.33
CA GLU A 25 16.10 -3.82 -68.78
C GLU A 25 17.44 -4.15 -69.46
N GLN A 26 18.53 -3.52 -69.04
CA GLN A 26 19.88 -3.88 -69.50
C GLN A 26 20.24 -5.33 -69.13
N TYR A 27 19.83 -5.82 -67.96
CA TYR A 27 20.05 -7.21 -67.59
C TYR A 27 19.23 -8.19 -68.44
N GLU A 28 17.96 -7.87 -68.75
CA GLU A 28 17.13 -8.65 -69.65
C GLU A 28 17.72 -8.71 -71.08
N MET A 29 18.26 -7.58 -71.56
CA MET A 29 18.97 -7.53 -72.85
C MET A 29 20.25 -8.37 -72.81
N TYR A 30 21.04 -8.26 -71.74
CA TYR A 30 22.26 -9.06 -71.52
C TYR A 30 21.99 -10.57 -71.52
N LEU A 31 20.87 -11.02 -70.94
CA LEU A 31 20.46 -12.44 -70.95
C LEU A 31 20.09 -12.96 -72.34
N ARG A 32 19.61 -12.09 -73.24
CA ARG A 32 19.26 -12.44 -74.63
C ARG A 32 20.49 -12.44 -75.54
N ASP A 33 21.32 -11.42 -75.41
CA ASP A 33 22.60 -11.30 -76.10
C ASP A 33 23.56 -10.43 -75.26
N PRO A 34 24.64 -11.00 -74.69
CA PRO A 34 25.59 -10.23 -73.91
C PRO A 34 26.17 -9.03 -74.66
N GLU A 35 26.38 -9.11 -75.98
CA GLU A 35 26.96 -8.03 -76.79
C GLU A 35 25.98 -6.88 -77.07
N SER A 36 24.71 -7.03 -76.71
CA SER A 36 23.67 -6.01 -76.90
C SER A 36 23.68 -4.89 -75.85
N VAL A 37 24.51 -5.01 -74.81
CA VAL A 37 24.67 -4.00 -73.76
C VAL A 37 26.13 -3.54 -73.65
N ALA A 38 26.32 -2.32 -73.13
CA ALA A 38 27.64 -1.72 -72.99
C ALA A 38 28.59 -2.57 -72.10
N GLN A 39 29.90 -2.47 -72.35
CA GLN A 39 30.90 -3.31 -71.71
C GLN A 39 30.86 -3.23 -70.18
N GLU A 40 30.60 -2.05 -69.64
CA GLU A 40 30.55 -1.77 -68.22
C GLU A 40 29.39 -2.53 -67.54
N TYR A 41 28.26 -2.70 -68.21
CA TYR A 41 27.13 -3.48 -67.72
C TYR A 41 27.40 -4.98 -67.80
N ARG A 42 28.03 -5.46 -68.88
CA ARG A 42 28.44 -6.88 -68.98
C ARG A 42 29.36 -7.29 -67.83
N GLU A 43 30.34 -6.44 -67.52
CA GLU A 43 31.29 -6.68 -66.43
C GLU A 43 30.60 -6.66 -65.06
N GLN A 44 29.66 -5.73 -64.84
CA GLN A 44 28.85 -5.69 -63.62
C GLN A 44 27.95 -6.93 -63.46
N PHE A 45 27.25 -7.35 -64.51
CA PHE A 45 26.36 -8.51 -64.47
C PHE A 45 27.12 -9.84 -64.32
N LYS A 46 28.31 -9.97 -64.93
CA LYS A 46 29.20 -11.12 -64.69
C LYS A 46 29.72 -11.17 -63.25
N ALA A 47 30.05 -10.03 -62.67
CA ALA A 47 30.65 -9.97 -61.34
C ALA A 47 29.61 -10.09 -60.20
N TRP A 48 28.37 -9.61 -60.41
CA TRP A 48 27.40 -9.44 -59.32
C TRP A 48 26.02 -10.07 -59.55
N GLY A 49 25.76 -10.68 -60.71
CA GLY A 49 24.52 -11.40 -60.99
C GLY A 49 23.33 -10.51 -61.32
N GLU A 50 22.11 -11.05 -61.15
CA GLU A 50 20.84 -10.38 -61.46
C GLU A 50 20.60 -9.17 -60.51
N PRO A 51 20.24 -7.97 -61.04
CA PRO A 51 19.82 -6.85 -60.23
C PRO A 51 18.47 -7.16 -59.53
N PRO A 52 18.22 -6.62 -58.32
CA PRO A 52 16.98 -6.86 -57.59
C PRO A 52 15.79 -6.34 -58.39
N ARG A 53 14.79 -7.20 -58.60
CA ARG A 53 13.61 -6.88 -59.39
C ARG A 53 12.79 -5.78 -58.73
N SER A 54 12.53 -4.72 -59.46
CA SER A 54 11.55 -3.70 -59.13
C SER A 54 10.21 -4.40 -59.02
N VAL A 55 9.53 -4.19 -57.90
CA VAL A 55 8.12 -4.56 -57.79
C VAL A 55 7.41 -3.69 -58.82
N ARG A 56 7.19 -4.22 -60.03
CA ARG A 56 6.39 -3.58 -61.06
C ARG A 56 5.01 -3.34 -60.45
N SER A 57 4.78 -2.11 -60.01
CA SER A 57 3.41 -1.61 -59.93
C SER A 57 2.81 -1.79 -61.31
N PRO A 58 1.60 -2.38 -61.43
CA PRO A 58 1.02 -2.67 -62.72
C PRO A 58 0.97 -1.39 -63.56
N ALA A 59 1.30 -1.54 -64.85
CA ALA A 59 1.40 -0.48 -65.82
C ALA A 59 0.22 0.51 -65.71
N ALA A 60 0.55 1.80 -65.77
CA ALA A 60 -0.42 2.88 -65.83
C ALA A 60 -1.46 2.60 -66.93
N SER A 61 -2.69 2.33 -66.48
CA SER A 61 -3.87 2.32 -67.32
C SER A 61 -4.07 3.71 -67.91
N THR A 62 -4.37 3.72 -69.20
CA THR A 62 -5.07 4.75 -69.99
C THR A 62 -5.67 5.90 -69.16
N PRO A 63 -5.42 7.19 -69.50
CA PRO A 63 -6.08 8.31 -68.83
C PRO A 63 -7.55 8.35 -69.25
N GLY A 64 -8.42 7.66 -68.49
CA GLY A 64 -9.84 7.56 -68.84
C GLY A 64 -10.58 6.38 -68.22
N ALA A 65 -10.40 6.11 -66.94
CA ALA A 65 -11.42 5.48 -66.11
C ALA A 65 -11.15 5.93 -64.67
N ALA A 66 -12.03 6.77 -64.11
CA ALA A 66 -12.07 6.89 -62.66
C ALA A 66 -12.23 5.46 -62.13
N VAL A 67 -11.30 4.97 -61.31
CA VAL A 67 -11.53 3.73 -60.55
C VAL A 67 -12.82 4.01 -59.78
N ALA A 68 -13.91 3.41 -60.22
CA ALA A 68 -15.19 3.57 -59.55
C ALA A 68 -15.00 2.95 -58.17
N VAL A 69 -14.79 3.81 -57.18
CA VAL A 69 -14.69 3.40 -55.79
C VAL A 69 -16.00 2.72 -55.45
N ASP A 70 -15.97 1.40 -55.23
CA ASP A 70 -17.16 0.68 -54.82
C ASP A 70 -17.54 1.15 -53.42
N THR A 71 -18.48 2.09 -53.37
CA THR A 71 -19.03 2.65 -52.13
C THR A 71 -19.57 1.57 -51.20
N ARG A 72 -20.02 0.42 -51.74
CA ARG A 72 -20.44 -0.74 -50.94
C ARG A 72 -19.23 -1.43 -50.32
N GLN A 73 -18.16 -1.67 -51.08
CA GLN A 73 -16.94 -2.29 -50.56
C GLN A 73 -16.25 -1.39 -49.51
N LEU A 74 -16.22 -0.07 -49.73
CA LEU A 74 -15.75 0.89 -48.71
C LEU A 74 -16.62 0.87 -47.46
N ARG A 75 -17.95 0.88 -47.61
CA ARG A 75 -18.87 0.78 -46.48
C ARG A 75 -18.65 -0.53 -45.72
N ASN A 76 -18.47 -1.64 -46.43
CA ASN A 76 -18.18 -2.93 -45.83
C ASN A 76 -16.86 -2.92 -45.05
N ALA A 77 -15.81 -2.27 -45.57
CA ALA A 77 -14.53 -2.11 -44.87
C ALA A 77 -14.66 -1.30 -43.57
N VAL A 78 -15.40 -0.18 -43.60
CA VAL A 78 -15.68 0.63 -42.38
C VAL A 78 -16.47 -0.19 -41.35
N LEU A 79 -17.47 -0.94 -41.79
CA LEU A 79 -18.27 -1.81 -40.91
C LEU A 79 -17.45 -2.99 -40.38
N ALA A 80 -16.52 -3.53 -41.18
CA ALA A 80 -15.59 -4.57 -40.74
C ALA A 80 -14.63 -4.05 -39.66
N GLY A 81 -14.09 -2.84 -39.82
CA GLY A 81 -13.30 -2.18 -38.78
C GLY A 81 -14.10 -1.94 -37.49
N LYS A 82 -15.38 -1.54 -37.61
CA LYS A 82 -16.28 -1.45 -36.44
C LYS A 82 -16.49 -2.80 -35.77
N LEU A 83 -16.62 -3.88 -36.56
CA LEU A 83 -16.76 -5.23 -36.02
C LEU A 83 -15.49 -5.66 -35.28
N VAL A 84 -14.29 -5.38 -35.82
CA VAL A 84 -13.01 -5.64 -35.12
C VAL A 84 -12.98 -4.91 -33.78
N TRP A 85 -13.32 -3.61 -33.76
CA TRP A 85 -13.40 -2.85 -32.52
C TRP A 85 -14.35 -3.49 -31.52
N ASN A 86 -15.53 -3.92 -31.96
CA ASN A 86 -16.51 -4.55 -31.08
C ASN A 86 -16.09 -5.95 -30.61
N VAL A 87 -15.33 -6.70 -31.41
CA VAL A 87 -14.71 -7.96 -30.95
C VAL A 87 -13.69 -7.69 -29.84
N ARG A 88 -12.83 -6.68 -30.01
CA ARG A 88 -11.86 -6.28 -28.97
C ARG A 88 -12.55 -5.79 -27.71
N ALA A 89 -13.62 -5.00 -27.85
CA ALA A 89 -14.30 -4.35 -26.73
C ALA A 89 -15.31 -5.24 -26.00
N TYR A 90 -15.91 -6.22 -26.67
CA TYR A 90 -17.02 -7.03 -26.13
C TYR A 90 -16.81 -8.54 -26.25
N GLY A 91 -15.68 -9.01 -26.79
CA GLY A 91 -15.38 -10.44 -26.89
C GLY A 91 -15.35 -11.14 -25.53
N HIS A 92 -14.93 -10.41 -24.48
CA HIS A 92 -14.95 -10.87 -23.09
C HIS A 92 -16.31 -11.38 -22.60
N LEU A 93 -17.43 -10.94 -23.21
CA LEU A 93 -18.78 -11.37 -22.84
C LEU A 93 -19.08 -12.83 -23.23
N VAL A 94 -18.40 -13.35 -24.25
CA VAL A 94 -18.65 -14.70 -24.78
C VAL A 94 -17.48 -15.65 -24.55
N ALA A 95 -16.47 -15.21 -23.79
CA ALA A 95 -15.27 -15.98 -23.52
C ALA A 95 -15.54 -17.18 -22.60
N ASP A 96 -14.78 -18.25 -22.80
CA ASP A 96 -14.85 -19.51 -22.03
C ASP A 96 -14.01 -19.42 -20.74
N ILE A 97 -14.41 -18.50 -19.87
CA ILE A 97 -13.69 -18.15 -18.64
C ILE A 97 -14.27 -18.80 -17.37
N ASP A 98 -15.38 -19.52 -17.45
CA ASP A 98 -16.05 -20.14 -16.29
C ASP A 98 -15.92 -21.67 -16.30
N PRO A 99 -15.03 -22.27 -15.47
CA PRO A 99 -14.87 -23.73 -15.47
C PRO A 99 -16.14 -24.51 -15.11
N LEU A 100 -17.10 -23.89 -14.43
CA LEU A 100 -18.35 -24.55 -14.02
C LEU A 100 -19.54 -24.23 -14.93
N ASP A 101 -19.40 -23.30 -15.87
CA ASP A 101 -20.50 -22.84 -16.74
C ASP A 101 -21.77 -22.48 -15.93
N ILE A 102 -21.60 -21.67 -14.86
CA ILE A 102 -22.69 -21.22 -13.97
C ILE A 102 -23.10 -19.77 -14.20
N GLY A 103 -22.32 -19.03 -14.99
CA GLY A 103 -22.63 -17.66 -15.39
C GLY A 103 -23.85 -17.54 -16.32
N PRO A 104 -24.46 -16.34 -16.41
CA PRO A 104 -25.49 -16.09 -17.40
C PRO A 104 -24.91 -16.13 -18.83
N VAL A 105 -25.67 -16.70 -19.77
CA VAL A 105 -25.29 -16.70 -21.19
C VAL A 105 -25.43 -15.29 -21.76
N ALA A 106 -24.32 -14.63 -22.06
CA ALA A 106 -24.33 -13.30 -22.66
C ALA A 106 -24.75 -13.35 -24.13
N SER A 107 -25.29 -12.23 -24.64
CA SER A 107 -25.68 -12.15 -26.05
C SER A 107 -24.47 -11.90 -26.95
N ALA A 108 -24.15 -12.85 -27.82
CA ALA A 108 -23.09 -12.71 -28.83
C ALA A 108 -23.45 -11.75 -29.98
N LYS A 109 -24.66 -11.16 -30.02
CA LYS A 109 -25.15 -10.38 -31.17
C LYS A 109 -24.22 -9.26 -31.58
N VAL A 110 -23.60 -8.56 -30.64
CA VAL A 110 -22.66 -7.44 -30.94
C VAL A 110 -21.40 -7.92 -31.67
N LEU A 111 -21.10 -9.21 -31.63
CA LEU A 111 -19.96 -9.84 -32.30
C LEU A 111 -20.34 -10.43 -33.66
N GLU A 112 -21.63 -10.48 -34.00
CA GLU A 112 -22.09 -11.08 -35.26
C GLU A 112 -22.07 -10.07 -36.42
N PRO A 113 -21.47 -10.42 -37.58
CA PRO A 113 -21.44 -9.54 -38.76
C PRO A 113 -22.84 -9.03 -39.16
N GLU A 114 -23.85 -9.88 -39.04
CA GLU A 114 -25.23 -9.61 -39.44
C GLU A 114 -25.84 -8.43 -38.67
N THR A 115 -25.40 -8.19 -37.43
CA THR A 115 -25.82 -7.03 -36.61
C THR A 115 -25.46 -5.69 -37.27
N TYR A 116 -24.44 -5.68 -38.13
CA TYR A 116 -23.96 -4.50 -38.85
C TYR A 116 -24.42 -4.48 -40.31
N GLY A 117 -25.22 -5.47 -40.74
CA GLY A 117 -25.61 -5.65 -42.13
C GLY A 117 -24.50 -6.21 -43.02
N LEU A 118 -23.52 -6.89 -42.44
CA LEU A 118 -22.47 -7.62 -43.15
C LEU A 118 -22.83 -9.10 -43.26
N THR A 119 -22.50 -9.70 -44.39
CA THR A 119 -22.43 -11.17 -44.52
C THR A 119 -20.99 -11.65 -44.43
N TYR A 120 -20.78 -12.93 -44.13
CA TYR A 120 -19.45 -13.53 -44.24
C TYR A 120 -18.84 -13.43 -45.64
N ALA A 121 -19.67 -13.41 -46.69
CA ALA A 121 -19.19 -13.19 -48.05
C ALA A 121 -18.69 -11.75 -48.27
N ASP A 122 -19.35 -10.76 -47.69
CA ASP A 122 -18.88 -9.36 -47.71
C ASP A 122 -17.52 -9.22 -47.00
N LEU A 123 -17.31 -9.95 -45.90
CA LEU A 123 -16.03 -9.98 -45.18
C LEU A 123 -14.92 -10.71 -45.95
N ALA A 124 -15.24 -11.85 -46.58
CA ALA A 124 -14.28 -12.63 -47.37
C ALA A 124 -13.79 -11.88 -48.63
N ALA A 125 -14.57 -10.91 -49.11
CA ALA A 125 -14.19 -10.03 -50.22
C ALA A 125 -13.21 -8.91 -49.82
N LEU A 126 -12.92 -8.74 -48.53
CA LEU A 126 -11.94 -7.77 -48.02
C LEU A 126 -10.60 -8.49 -47.76
N PRO A 127 -9.46 -7.87 -48.12
CA PRO A 127 -8.15 -8.32 -47.66
C PRO A 127 -8.06 -8.35 -46.13
N ALA A 128 -7.35 -9.33 -45.56
CA ALA A 128 -7.21 -9.47 -44.12
C ALA A 128 -6.54 -8.25 -43.46
N ASP A 129 -5.49 -7.71 -44.08
CA ASP A 129 -4.72 -6.55 -43.63
C ASP A 129 -5.53 -5.25 -43.62
N LEU A 130 -6.54 -5.15 -44.50
CA LEU A 130 -7.48 -4.02 -44.51
C LEU A 130 -8.44 -4.06 -43.31
N VAL A 131 -8.78 -5.25 -42.81
CA VAL A 131 -9.71 -5.44 -41.69
C VAL A 131 -8.96 -5.45 -40.36
N TRP A 132 -7.82 -6.14 -40.31
CA TRP A 132 -6.98 -6.33 -39.14
C TRP A 132 -5.54 -6.00 -39.51
N GLU A 133 -5.10 -4.81 -39.11
CA GLU A 133 -3.72 -4.38 -39.28
C GLU A 133 -2.78 -5.34 -38.53
N GLY A 134 -1.79 -5.89 -39.25
CA GLY A 134 -0.86 -6.87 -38.68
C GLY A 134 -1.43 -8.29 -38.50
N ALA A 135 -2.44 -8.66 -39.29
CA ALA A 135 -3.01 -10.01 -39.28
C ALA A 135 -1.91 -11.10 -39.35
N PRO A 136 -2.01 -12.18 -38.54
CA PRO A 136 -1.04 -13.28 -38.53
C PRO A 136 -0.88 -13.96 -39.89
N ALA A 137 0.31 -14.51 -40.13
CA ALA A 137 0.57 -15.30 -41.33
C ALA A 137 -0.43 -16.48 -41.45
N GLY A 138 -1.03 -16.62 -42.63
CA GLY A 138 -2.05 -17.64 -42.92
C GLY A 138 -3.50 -17.14 -42.85
N VAL A 139 -3.74 -15.92 -42.37
CA VAL A 139 -5.06 -15.25 -42.46
C VAL A 139 -5.13 -14.48 -43.78
N SER A 140 -6.01 -14.90 -44.68
CA SER A 140 -5.99 -14.46 -46.09
C SER A 140 -7.07 -13.42 -46.45
N ASN A 141 -8.19 -13.41 -45.72
CA ASN A 141 -9.31 -12.48 -45.96
C ASN A 141 -9.96 -12.00 -44.66
N GLY A 142 -10.85 -11.00 -44.77
CA GLY A 142 -11.54 -10.39 -43.64
C GLY A 142 -12.43 -11.34 -42.83
N ALA A 143 -12.99 -12.38 -43.46
CA ALA A 143 -13.80 -13.38 -42.73
C ALA A 143 -12.92 -14.24 -41.81
N GLU A 144 -11.76 -14.68 -42.31
CA GLU A 144 -10.76 -15.38 -41.50
C GLU A 144 -10.19 -14.49 -40.39
N ALA A 145 -9.96 -13.21 -40.67
CA ALA A 145 -9.50 -12.24 -39.68
C ALA A 145 -10.49 -12.10 -38.52
N ILE A 146 -11.78 -11.90 -38.81
CA ILE A 146 -12.82 -11.83 -37.78
C ILE A 146 -12.94 -13.14 -37.02
N ALA A 147 -12.89 -14.29 -37.69
CA ALA A 147 -12.95 -15.59 -37.01
C ALA A 147 -11.77 -15.77 -36.03
N LYS A 148 -10.55 -15.38 -36.43
CA LYS A 148 -9.37 -15.48 -35.57
C LYS A 148 -9.41 -14.49 -34.41
N LEU A 149 -9.89 -13.27 -34.63
CA LEU A 149 -10.10 -12.31 -33.55
C LEU A 149 -11.15 -12.82 -32.56
N LYS A 150 -12.27 -13.42 -33.03
CA LYS A 150 -13.24 -14.06 -32.14
C LYS A 150 -12.62 -15.20 -31.32
N GLU A 151 -11.68 -15.96 -31.88
CA GLU A 151 -10.94 -17.00 -31.15
C GLU A 151 -10.04 -16.39 -30.05
N VAL A 152 -9.30 -15.31 -30.37
CA VAL A 152 -8.42 -14.62 -29.41
C VAL A 152 -9.22 -14.01 -28.26
N TYR A 153 -10.31 -13.32 -28.54
CA TYR A 153 -11.10 -12.58 -27.55
C TYR A 153 -12.24 -13.39 -26.92
N GLY A 154 -12.51 -14.60 -27.43
CA GLY A 154 -13.58 -15.51 -26.96
C GLY A 154 -13.06 -16.85 -26.43
N GLY A 155 -11.75 -17.01 -26.25
CA GLY A 155 -11.13 -18.21 -25.69
C GLY A 155 -11.18 -18.27 -24.16
N THR A 156 -10.20 -18.94 -23.55
CA THR A 156 -10.05 -19.07 -22.08
C THR A 156 -9.46 -17.82 -21.41
N ILE A 157 -9.17 -16.79 -22.20
CA ILE A 157 -8.75 -15.46 -21.75
C ILE A 157 -9.75 -14.43 -22.31
N ALA A 158 -10.22 -13.56 -21.44
CA ALA A 158 -11.05 -12.41 -21.77
C ALA A 158 -10.33 -11.11 -21.44
N TYR A 159 -10.44 -10.13 -22.33
CA TYR A 159 -9.72 -8.88 -22.23
C TYR A 159 -10.68 -7.70 -22.07
N GLU A 160 -10.45 -6.88 -21.05
CA GLU A 160 -11.14 -5.61 -20.82
C GLU A 160 -10.12 -4.50 -20.65
N PHE A 161 -9.81 -3.79 -21.74
CA PHE A 161 -8.93 -2.61 -21.69
C PHE A 161 -9.33 -1.52 -22.69
N SER A 162 -10.49 -1.64 -23.34
CA SER A 162 -11.02 -0.57 -24.22
C SER A 162 -11.41 0.70 -23.45
N HIS A 163 -11.59 0.62 -22.13
CA HIS A 163 -11.85 1.77 -21.26
C HIS A 163 -10.62 2.64 -20.98
N ILE A 164 -9.41 2.14 -21.24
CA ILE A 164 -8.17 2.92 -21.08
C ILE A 164 -8.15 4.03 -22.13
N SER A 165 -7.95 5.28 -21.73
CA SER A 165 -7.93 6.42 -22.67
C SER A 165 -6.64 6.51 -23.49
N ASP A 166 -5.51 6.10 -22.93
CA ASP A 166 -4.20 6.10 -23.59
C ASP A 166 -4.16 5.10 -24.76
N GLU A 167 -3.90 5.62 -25.96
CA GLU A 167 -3.91 4.83 -27.18
C GLU A 167 -2.67 3.93 -27.33
N GLU A 168 -1.51 4.37 -26.84
CA GLU A 168 -0.29 3.55 -26.88
C GLU A 168 -0.46 2.29 -26.01
N GLU A 169 -1.04 2.46 -24.81
CA GLU A 169 -1.39 1.37 -23.93
C GLU A 169 -2.37 0.40 -24.60
N ARG A 170 -3.48 0.91 -25.16
CA ARG A 170 -4.48 0.07 -25.85
C ARG A 170 -3.89 -0.68 -27.03
N GLN A 171 -3.07 -0.04 -27.86
CA GLN A 171 -2.42 -0.68 -29.00
C GLN A 171 -1.43 -1.75 -28.55
N TRP A 172 -0.65 -1.47 -27.51
CA TRP A 172 0.27 -2.45 -26.94
C TRP A 172 -0.49 -3.66 -26.40
N LEU A 173 -1.59 -3.44 -25.68
CA LEU A 173 -2.43 -4.51 -25.12
C LEU A 173 -3.10 -5.36 -26.21
N ASN A 174 -3.68 -4.73 -27.24
CA ASN A 174 -4.23 -5.43 -28.40
C ASN A 174 -3.15 -6.28 -29.07
N ASN A 175 -1.99 -5.71 -29.40
CA ASN A 175 -0.89 -6.44 -30.03
C ASN A 175 -0.37 -7.58 -29.15
N PHE A 176 -0.33 -7.40 -27.83
CA PHE A 176 0.08 -8.45 -26.90
C PHE A 176 -0.91 -9.62 -26.92
N ALA A 177 -2.21 -9.35 -26.80
CA ALA A 177 -3.28 -10.34 -26.86
C ALA A 177 -3.33 -11.07 -28.22
N GLU A 178 -3.19 -10.32 -29.31
CA GLU A 178 -3.36 -10.80 -30.68
C GLU A 178 -2.16 -11.56 -31.24
N GLN A 179 -0.93 -11.21 -30.81
CA GLN A 179 0.29 -11.76 -31.40
C GLN A 179 1.15 -12.50 -30.38
N ARG A 180 1.35 -11.94 -29.19
CA ARG A 180 2.30 -12.50 -28.22
C ARG A 180 1.71 -13.65 -27.44
N VAL A 181 0.47 -13.54 -26.96
CA VAL A 181 -0.18 -14.63 -26.22
C VAL A 181 -0.24 -15.92 -27.07
N PRO A 182 -0.71 -15.91 -28.33
CA PRO A 182 -0.70 -17.10 -29.17
C PRO A 182 0.70 -17.68 -29.44
N ALA A 183 1.73 -16.82 -29.46
CA ALA A 183 3.12 -17.23 -29.68
C ALA A 183 3.81 -17.79 -28.42
N GLN A 184 3.26 -17.58 -27.22
CA GLN A 184 3.84 -18.01 -25.94
C GLN A 184 3.61 -19.51 -25.63
N GLN A 185 3.93 -20.39 -26.57
CA GLN A 185 3.85 -21.82 -26.32
C GLN A 185 4.92 -22.28 -25.33
N LEU A 186 4.51 -23.01 -24.29
CA LEU A 186 5.45 -23.57 -23.34
C LEU A 186 6.27 -24.71 -23.96
N SER A 187 7.55 -24.77 -23.60
CA SER A 187 8.41 -25.93 -23.85
C SER A 187 7.93 -27.16 -23.06
N ALA A 188 8.39 -28.36 -23.44
CA ALA A 188 8.07 -29.58 -22.70
C ALA A 188 8.50 -29.51 -21.22
N ALA A 189 9.65 -28.88 -20.94
CA ALA A 189 10.14 -28.70 -19.58
C ALA A 189 9.28 -27.70 -18.78
N GLU A 190 8.87 -26.58 -19.38
CA GLU A 190 7.95 -25.63 -18.73
C GLU A 190 6.60 -26.28 -18.44
N ARG A 191 6.06 -27.10 -19.36
CA ARG A 191 4.81 -27.83 -19.14
C ARG A 191 4.92 -28.83 -17.98
N ALA A 192 6.03 -29.57 -17.90
CA ALA A 192 6.28 -30.50 -16.81
C ALA A 192 6.41 -29.78 -15.45
N ASN A 193 7.10 -28.65 -15.42
CA ASN A 193 7.23 -27.82 -14.22
C ASN A 193 5.88 -27.21 -13.79
N LEU A 194 5.08 -26.74 -14.75
CA LEU A 194 3.73 -26.23 -14.50
C LEU A 194 2.84 -27.32 -13.91
N LEU A 195 2.82 -28.51 -14.51
CA LEU A 195 2.08 -29.65 -13.98
C LEU A 195 2.55 -30.01 -12.56
N LYS A 196 3.86 -30.06 -12.34
CA LYS A 196 4.44 -30.32 -11.01
C LYS A 196 3.98 -29.28 -9.99
N ARG A 197 3.98 -27.98 -10.33
CA ARG A 197 3.54 -26.91 -9.44
C ARG A 197 2.05 -27.02 -9.09
N LEU A 198 1.21 -27.38 -10.06
CA LEU A 198 -0.22 -27.63 -9.81
C LEU A 198 -0.42 -28.83 -8.89
N LEU A 199 0.34 -29.91 -9.09
CA LEU A 199 0.32 -31.09 -8.22
C LEU A 199 0.81 -30.75 -6.80
N GLU A 200 1.88 -29.96 -6.67
CA GLU A 200 2.35 -29.47 -5.37
C GLU A 200 1.24 -28.72 -4.63
N ALA A 201 0.55 -27.79 -5.30
CA ALA A 201 -0.51 -27.00 -4.68
C ALA A 201 -1.73 -27.84 -4.25
N GLU A 202 -2.23 -28.68 -5.17
CA GLU A 202 -3.43 -29.50 -4.94
C GLU A 202 -3.15 -30.59 -3.88
N LEU A 203 -2.05 -31.33 -4.02
CA LEU A 203 -1.72 -32.44 -3.12
C LEU A 203 -1.31 -31.96 -1.72
N PHE A 204 -0.84 -30.71 -1.59
CA PHE A 204 -0.54 -30.14 -0.28
C PHE A 204 -1.81 -29.96 0.55
N GLU A 205 -2.87 -29.40 -0.05
CA GLU A 205 -4.19 -29.27 0.59
C GLU A 205 -4.77 -30.64 0.97
N ASP A 206 -4.64 -31.59 0.03
CA ASP A 206 -5.10 -32.96 0.15
C ASP A 206 -4.39 -33.71 1.30
N PHE A 207 -3.07 -33.50 1.42
CA PHE A 207 -2.25 -34.03 2.51
C PHE A 207 -2.63 -33.44 3.85
N LEU A 208 -2.84 -32.11 3.93
CA LEU A 208 -3.27 -31.43 5.15
C LEU A 208 -4.64 -31.93 5.61
N GLN A 209 -5.61 -32.07 4.70
CA GLN A 209 -6.95 -32.56 5.01
C GLN A 209 -6.93 -34.00 5.57
N LYS A 210 -6.14 -34.89 4.97
CA LYS A 210 -6.05 -36.31 5.38
C LYS A 210 -5.30 -36.47 6.70
N THR A 211 -4.32 -35.60 6.99
CA THR A 211 -3.43 -35.73 8.14
C THR A 211 -3.94 -34.96 9.37
N PHE A 212 -4.53 -33.78 9.18
CA PHE A 212 -4.92 -32.84 10.25
C PHE A 212 -6.42 -32.54 10.22
N ILE A 213 -7.23 -33.53 10.59
CA ILE A 213 -8.69 -33.48 10.51
C ILE A 213 -9.25 -32.35 11.39
N GLY A 214 -10.16 -31.55 10.83
CA GLY A 214 -10.89 -30.50 11.56
C GLY A 214 -10.13 -29.17 11.72
N VAL A 215 -8.90 -29.07 11.20
CA VAL A 215 -8.12 -27.83 11.24
C VAL A 215 -8.46 -26.96 10.03
N LYS A 216 -8.96 -25.75 10.27
CA LYS A 216 -9.26 -24.78 9.21
C LYS A 216 -7.97 -24.36 8.49
N ARG A 217 -8.00 -24.35 7.16
CA ARG A 217 -6.86 -23.97 6.31
C ARG A 217 -7.21 -22.97 5.21
N PHE A 218 -8.50 -22.81 4.88
CA PHE A 218 -8.98 -21.96 3.80
C PHE A 218 -8.40 -22.33 2.43
N SER A 219 -8.66 -23.58 2.07
CA SER A 219 -8.15 -24.27 0.89
C SER A 219 -8.26 -23.44 -0.40
N VAL A 220 -7.21 -23.51 -1.22
CA VAL A 220 -7.16 -22.92 -2.57
C VAL A 220 -7.85 -23.80 -3.63
N GLU A 221 -8.25 -25.03 -3.29
CA GLU A 221 -8.74 -26.03 -4.24
C GLU A 221 -9.91 -25.50 -5.10
N GLY A 222 -9.73 -25.58 -6.42
CA GLY A 222 -10.57 -24.97 -7.46
C GLY A 222 -10.03 -23.65 -8.01
N ASN A 223 -9.00 -23.08 -7.38
CA ASN A 223 -8.20 -21.92 -7.81
C ASN A 223 -6.69 -22.19 -7.68
N ASP A 224 -6.26 -23.45 -7.69
CA ASP A 224 -4.88 -23.90 -7.45
C ASP A 224 -3.87 -23.29 -8.45
N ALA A 225 -4.33 -22.92 -9.65
CA ALA A 225 -3.56 -22.20 -10.66
C ALA A 225 -3.00 -20.85 -10.15
N LEU A 226 -3.56 -20.29 -9.06
CA LEU A 226 -3.02 -19.12 -8.37
C LEU A 226 -1.53 -19.29 -8.02
N ILE A 227 -1.13 -20.49 -7.59
CA ILE A 227 0.24 -20.71 -7.14
C ILE A 227 1.20 -20.68 -8.33
N ALA A 228 0.81 -21.27 -9.46
CA ALA A 228 1.59 -21.18 -10.70
C ALA A 228 1.64 -19.74 -11.25
N LEU A 229 0.54 -19.00 -11.15
CA LEU A 229 0.44 -17.59 -11.56
C LEU A 229 1.44 -16.71 -10.78
N VAL A 230 1.40 -16.79 -9.45
CA VAL A 230 2.27 -15.98 -8.58
C VAL A 230 3.74 -16.40 -8.71
N ASP A 231 4.03 -17.71 -8.81
CA ASP A 231 5.40 -18.22 -9.00
C ASP A 231 6.01 -17.67 -10.31
N ARG A 232 5.25 -17.68 -11.41
CA ARG A 232 5.70 -17.11 -12.69
C ARG A 232 5.96 -15.61 -12.59
N MET A 233 5.06 -14.84 -11.97
CA MET A 233 5.25 -13.39 -11.79
C MET A 233 6.48 -13.07 -10.96
N VAL A 234 6.69 -13.78 -9.85
CA VAL A 234 7.87 -13.59 -8.98
C VAL A 234 9.15 -13.87 -9.77
N GLN A 235 9.18 -14.95 -10.55
CA GLN A 235 10.32 -15.29 -11.40
C GLN A 235 10.56 -14.25 -12.51
N ASP A 236 9.50 -13.77 -13.17
CA ASP A 236 9.60 -12.76 -14.23
C ASP A 236 10.09 -11.41 -13.66
N LEU A 237 9.50 -10.93 -12.55
CA LEU A 237 9.94 -9.71 -11.87
C LEU A 237 11.41 -9.80 -11.43
N ALA A 238 11.80 -10.92 -10.82
CA ALA A 238 13.20 -11.16 -10.45
C ALA A 238 14.13 -11.18 -11.67
N GLY A 239 13.68 -11.77 -12.78
CA GLY A 239 14.40 -11.79 -14.06
C GLY A 239 14.61 -10.40 -14.67
N GLU A 240 13.68 -9.48 -14.42
CA GLU A 240 13.73 -8.07 -14.83
C GLU A 240 14.52 -7.18 -13.84
N GLY A 241 15.17 -7.76 -12.83
CA GLY A 241 16.04 -7.04 -11.90
C GLY A 241 15.33 -6.41 -10.70
N VAL A 242 14.06 -6.76 -10.43
CA VAL A 242 13.36 -6.35 -9.20
C VAL A 242 14.02 -7.02 -8.00
N SER A 243 14.51 -6.23 -7.04
CA SER A 243 15.16 -6.72 -5.82
C SER A 243 14.19 -6.98 -4.68
N ASP A 244 13.03 -6.33 -4.66
CA ASP A 244 12.05 -6.46 -3.56
C ASP A 244 10.63 -6.63 -4.11
N ILE A 245 9.96 -7.73 -3.73
CA ILE A 245 8.58 -8.02 -4.13
C ILE A 245 7.73 -8.09 -2.87
N ALA A 246 6.81 -7.12 -2.71
CA ALA A 246 5.89 -7.07 -1.60
C ALA A 246 4.55 -7.72 -1.99
N ILE A 247 4.08 -8.67 -1.19
CA ILE A 247 2.86 -9.44 -1.42
C ILE A 247 1.83 -9.14 -0.32
N GLY A 248 0.62 -8.80 -0.73
CA GLY A 248 -0.58 -8.73 0.11
C GLY A 248 -1.58 -9.81 -0.28
N MET A 249 -2.18 -10.50 0.69
CA MET A 249 -3.26 -11.43 0.40
C MET A 249 -4.15 -11.69 1.63
N ALA A 250 -5.38 -12.14 1.36
CA ALA A 250 -6.29 -12.65 2.38
C ALA A 250 -5.91 -14.09 2.83
N HIS A 251 -6.89 -14.85 3.33
CA HIS A 251 -6.69 -16.22 3.82
C HIS A 251 -6.60 -17.28 2.72
N ARG A 252 -7.26 -17.06 1.56
CA ARG A 252 -7.46 -18.09 0.52
C ARG A 252 -6.12 -18.51 -0.09
N GLY A 253 -5.75 -19.78 0.06
CA GLY A 253 -4.49 -20.32 -0.47
C GLY A 253 -3.22 -19.77 0.16
N ARG A 254 -3.31 -19.06 1.29
CA ARG A 254 -2.14 -18.45 1.94
C ARG A 254 -1.08 -19.46 2.35
N LEU A 255 -1.49 -20.61 2.87
CA LEU A 255 -0.55 -21.67 3.27
C LEU A 255 0.21 -22.24 2.07
N ASN A 256 -0.48 -22.33 0.93
CA ASN A 256 0.12 -22.71 -0.34
C ASN A 256 1.14 -21.66 -0.81
N VAL A 257 0.82 -20.38 -0.73
CA VAL A 257 1.77 -19.28 -1.01
C VAL A 257 2.98 -19.33 -0.07
N LEU A 258 2.76 -19.56 1.23
CA LEU A 258 3.84 -19.73 2.21
C LEU A 258 4.75 -20.91 1.86
N ALA A 259 4.19 -22.06 1.52
CA ALA A 259 4.94 -23.28 1.23
C ALA A 259 5.72 -23.18 -0.10
N HIS A 260 5.08 -22.69 -1.15
CA HIS A 260 5.58 -22.85 -2.52
C HIS A 260 6.18 -21.58 -3.13
N ILE A 261 5.81 -20.39 -2.65
CA ILE A 261 6.36 -19.10 -3.10
C ILE A 261 7.42 -18.60 -2.10
N LEU A 262 7.07 -18.54 -0.81
CA LEU A 262 7.98 -18.08 0.25
C LEU A 262 8.89 -19.20 0.77
N GLN A 263 8.74 -20.43 0.26
CA GLN A 263 9.53 -21.60 0.64
C GLN A 263 9.62 -21.81 2.16
N LYS A 264 8.53 -21.52 2.89
CA LYS A 264 8.45 -21.84 4.31
C LYS A 264 8.57 -23.37 4.46
N PRO A 265 9.52 -23.88 5.28
CA PRO A 265 9.73 -25.31 5.39
C PRO A 265 8.45 -26.06 5.76
N LEU A 266 8.15 -27.13 5.02
CA LEU A 266 6.96 -27.96 5.25
C LEU A 266 6.93 -28.52 6.67
N THR A 267 8.08 -28.88 7.24
CA THR A 267 8.22 -29.32 8.64
C THR A 267 7.64 -28.31 9.63
N LYS A 268 7.91 -27.01 9.43
CA LYS A 268 7.35 -25.94 10.27
C LYS A 268 5.84 -25.80 10.09
N ILE A 269 5.36 -25.85 8.85
CA ILE A 269 3.91 -25.76 8.57
C ILE A 269 3.18 -26.96 9.20
N PHE A 270 3.70 -28.18 9.05
CA PHE A 270 3.10 -29.38 9.63
C PHE A 270 3.12 -29.35 11.16
N ALA A 271 4.18 -28.83 11.78
CA ALA A 271 4.23 -28.62 13.23
C ALA A 271 3.10 -27.67 13.70
N GLU A 272 2.90 -26.54 13.05
CA GLU A 272 1.81 -25.58 13.37
C GLU A 272 0.42 -26.24 13.30
N PHE A 273 0.22 -27.18 12.36
CA PHE A 273 -1.01 -27.96 12.23
C PHE A 273 -1.17 -29.05 13.30
N GLN A 274 -0.11 -29.80 13.61
CA GLN A 274 -0.10 -30.82 14.66
C GLN A 274 -0.48 -30.22 16.02
N HIS A 275 0.04 -29.04 16.33
CA HIS A 275 -0.28 -28.32 17.57
C HIS A 275 -1.74 -27.83 17.59
N SER A 276 -2.25 -27.32 16.46
CA SER A 276 -3.67 -26.92 16.31
C SER A 276 -4.64 -28.10 16.46
N ALA A 277 -4.22 -29.31 16.05
CA ALA A 277 -5.02 -30.52 16.21
C ALA A 277 -4.93 -31.10 17.64
N SER A 278 -3.86 -30.78 18.38
CA SER A 278 -3.56 -31.33 19.72
C SER A 278 -4.05 -30.44 20.88
N SER A 279 -4.74 -29.33 20.59
CA SER A 279 -5.07 -28.23 21.53
C SER A 279 -6.06 -28.56 22.66
N GLY A 280 -6.20 -29.84 23.04
CA GLY A 280 -6.69 -30.25 24.35
C GLY A 280 -5.58 -30.38 25.41
N LYS A 281 -4.30 -30.30 25.04
CA LYS A 281 -3.17 -30.41 25.98
C LYS A 281 -2.06 -29.40 25.64
N LYS A 282 -1.89 -28.44 26.55
CA LYS A 282 -0.80 -27.46 26.69
C LYS A 282 -0.81 -26.25 25.73
N SER A 283 -0.65 -25.08 26.36
CA SER A 283 -0.25 -23.80 25.76
C SER A 283 1.09 -23.97 25.02
N PRO A 284 1.39 -23.14 24.00
CA PRO A 284 2.47 -23.40 23.06
C PRO A 284 3.83 -23.65 23.72
N THR A 285 4.54 -24.70 23.29
CA THR A 285 5.99 -24.65 23.17
C THR A 285 6.30 -24.13 21.78
N GLU A 286 6.39 -22.81 21.67
CA GLU A 286 6.70 -22.04 20.45
C GLU A 286 8.13 -22.30 19.95
N GLY A 287 8.34 -23.45 19.31
CA GLY A 287 9.57 -23.73 18.58
C GLY A 287 9.49 -23.19 17.16
N THR A 288 9.83 -21.92 16.94
CA THR A 288 10.45 -21.33 15.71
C THR A 288 10.11 -19.86 15.42
N PHE A 289 9.31 -19.20 16.26
CA PHE A 289 9.28 -17.74 16.36
C PHE A 289 9.64 -17.38 17.80
N THR A 290 10.82 -16.79 18.01
CA THR A 290 11.10 -16.10 19.26
C THR A 290 10.22 -14.86 19.26
N PHE A 291 9.01 -14.94 19.81
CA PHE A 291 8.27 -13.75 20.15
C PHE A 291 9.09 -12.98 21.20
N GLU A 292 9.19 -11.67 21.03
CA GLU A 292 9.67 -10.82 22.11
C GLU A 292 8.76 -11.06 23.34
N ALA A 293 9.32 -10.92 24.55
CA ALA A 293 8.55 -11.08 25.77
C ALA A 293 7.26 -10.21 25.71
N GLY A 294 6.09 -10.85 25.80
CA GLY A 294 4.78 -10.19 25.68
C GLY A 294 4.06 -10.33 24.34
N GLY A 295 4.58 -11.08 23.36
CA GLY A 295 3.83 -11.40 22.13
C GLY A 295 2.59 -12.26 22.41
N THR A 296 1.43 -11.85 21.90
CA THR A 296 0.18 -12.64 21.96
C THR A 296 0.05 -13.64 20.82
N GLY A 297 0.84 -13.45 19.75
CA GLY A 297 0.74 -14.21 18.51
C GLY A 297 -0.53 -13.89 17.70
N ASP A 298 -0.70 -14.61 16.59
CA ASP A 298 -1.90 -14.56 15.74
C ASP A 298 -2.13 -15.91 15.07
N VAL A 299 -3.28 -16.10 14.44
CA VAL A 299 -3.60 -17.32 13.69
C VAL A 299 -2.67 -17.49 12.48
N LYS A 300 -2.27 -18.74 12.19
CA LYS A 300 -1.29 -19.09 11.15
C LYS A 300 -1.53 -18.48 9.76
N TYR A 301 -2.79 -18.21 9.39
CA TYR A 301 -3.17 -17.62 8.11
C TYR A 301 -3.21 -16.09 8.11
N HIS A 302 -2.68 -15.43 9.16
CA HIS A 302 -2.38 -14.00 9.20
C HIS A 302 -0.87 -13.71 9.14
N LEU A 303 -0.05 -14.71 9.49
CA LEU A 303 1.39 -14.53 9.59
C LEU A 303 2.02 -14.37 8.20
N GLY A 304 2.89 -13.38 8.07
CA GLY A 304 3.73 -13.11 6.92
C GLY A 304 4.98 -13.98 6.91
N ALA A 305 5.78 -13.81 5.85
CA ALA A 305 7.06 -14.48 5.72
C ALA A 305 7.98 -13.68 4.80
N ARG A 306 9.29 -13.95 4.91
CA ARG A 306 10.31 -13.37 4.05
C ARG A 306 11.14 -14.50 3.44
N HIS A 307 11.39 -14.41 2.14
CA HIS A 307 12.24 -15.32 1.41
C HIS A 307 13.23 -14.53 0.57
N VAL A 308 14.48 -14.97 0.50
CA VAL A 308 15.49 -14.39 -0.39
C VAL A 308 15.87 -15.44 -1.41
N MET A 309 15.64 -15.13 -2.68
CA MET A 309 15.97 -16.00 -3.81
C MET A 309 17.07 -15.38 -4.66
N LYS A 310 17.88 -16.22 -5.31
CA LYS A 310 18.83 -15.76 -6.31
C LYS A 310 18.09 -15.47 -7.62
N ASN A 311 18.32 -14.29 -8.19
CA ASN A 311 17.75 -13.93 -9.48
C ASN A 311 18.65 -14.40 -10.64
N ALA A 312 18.08 -14.45 -11.84
CA ALA A 312 18.78 -14.92 -13.05
C ALA A 312 19.96 -14.01 -13.46
N LEU A 313 19.99 -12.77 -12.95
CA LEU A 313 21.03 -11.77 -13.19
C LEU A 313 22.20 -11.86 -12.18
N GLY A 314 22.16 -12.83 -11.25
CA GLY A 314 23.20 -13.05 -10.25
C GLY A 314 23.07 -12.23 -8.96
N GLY A 315 22.01 -11.42 -8.83
CA GLY A 315 21.64 -10.71 -7.60
C GLY A 315 20.67 -11.50 -6.72
N GLU A 316 20.17 -10.83 -5.66
CA GLU A 316 19.16 -11.37 -4.76
C GLU A 316 17.84 -10.62 -4.93
N THR A 317 16.73 -11.36 -4.92
CA THR A 317 15.37 -10.82 -4.86
C THR A 317 14.73 -11.28 -3.55
N ARG A 318 14.28 -10.32 -2.75
CA ARG A 318 13.56 -10.55 -1.51
C ARG A 318 12.06 -10.52 -1.78
N VAL A 319 11.38 -11.59 -1.42
CA VAL A 319 9.92 -11.70 -1.47
C VAL A 319 9.38 -11.60 -0.05
N VAL A 320 8.49 -10.65 0.20
CA VAL A 320 7.89 -10.40 1.51
C VAL A 320 6.39 -10.52 1.42
N LEU A 321 5.83 -11.47 2.17
CA LEU A 321 4.39 -11.54 2.42
C LEU A 321 4.08 -10.76 3.70
N ALA A 322 3.22 -9.73 3.60
CA ALA A 322 2.83 -8.91 4.73
C ALA A 322 1.97 -9.70 5.74
N ASN A 323 2.09 -9.35 7.02
CA ASN A 323 1.09 -9.75 8.01
C ASN A 323 -0.23 -9.01 7.72
N ASN A 324 -1.36 -9.63 8.04
CA ASN A 324 -2.66 -8.98 7.89
C ASN A 324 -3.68 -9.51 8.90
N PRO A 325 -4.62 -8.67 9.37
CA PRO A 325 -5.75 -9.13 10.14
C PRO A 325 -6.79 -9.81 9.23
N SER A 326 -7.87 -10.31 9.82
CA SER A 326 -9.01 -10.84 9.06
C SER A 326 -9.83 -9.78 8.33
N HIS A 327 -9.61 -8.49 8.59
CA HIS A 327 -10.29 -7.39 7.89
C HIS A 327 -9.75 -7.33 6.48
N LEU A 328 -10.55 -7.83 5.52
CA LEU A 328 -10.13 -8.01 4.13
C LEU A 328 -9.72 -6.65 3.52
N GLU A 329 -8.82 -6.70 2.55
CA GLU A 329 -8.38 -5.53 1.76
C GLU A 329 -7.59 -4.43 2.52
N TYR A 330 -7.64 -4.37 3.84
CA TYR A 330 -6.91 -3.36 4.64
C TYR A 330 -5.37 -3.53 4.62
N VAL A 331 -4.87 -4.68 4.16
CA VAL A 331 -3.42 -4.89 3.94
C VAL A 331 -2.92 -4.25 2.63
N ASN A 332 -3.82 -3.94 1.69
CA ASN A 332 -3.46 -3.43 0.36
C ASN A 332 -2.59 -2.16 0.43
N PRO A 333 -2.99 -1.09 1.15
CA PRO A 333 -2.16 0.11 1.25
C PRO A 333 -0.86 -0.15 2.04
N VAL A 334 -0.87 -1.06 3.02
CA VAL A 334 0.32 -1.44 3.80
C VAL A 334 1.41 -2.03 2.89
N VAL A 335 1.01 -2.91 1.98
CA VAL A 335 1.92 -3.54 1.01
C VAL A 335 2.44 -2.53 -0.02
N GLN A 336 1.62 -1.57 -0.44
CA GLN A 336 2.10 -0.47 -1.28
C GLN A 336 3.12 0.41 -0.52
N GLY A 337 2.91 0.64 0.77
CA GLY A 337 3.88 1.27 1.66
C GLY A 337 5.23 0.52 1.73
N PHE A 338 5.19 -0.82 1.81
CA PHE A 338 6.41 -1.65 1.76
C PHE A 338 7.18 -1.44 0.45
N ALA A 339 6.48 -1.52 -0.68
CA ALA A 339 7.09 -1.32 -1.99
C ALA A 339 7.68 0.10 -2.13
N ARG A 340 6.97 1.14 -1.67
CA ARG A 340 7.48 2.50 -1.73
C ARG A 340 8.74 2.69 -0.88
N ALA A 341 8.75 2.15 0.34
CA ALA A 341 9.93 2.21 1.20
C ALA A 341 11.14 1.46 0.61
N ALA A 342 10.92 0.38 -0.14
CA ALA A 342 11.99 -0.31 -0.86
C ALA A 342 12.53 0.53 -2.05
N GLN A 343 11.69 1.34 -2.69
CA GLN A 343 12.06 2.16 -3.86
C GLN A 343 12.76 3.47 -3.49
N ASP A 344 12.48 4.03 -2.32
CA ASP A 344 13.01 5.33 -1.91
C ASP A 344 14.45 5.21 -1.37
N ASP A 345 15.42 5.83 -2.05
CA ASP A 345 16.75 6.06 -1.49
C ASP A 345 16.75 7.36 -0.68
N ARG A 346 16.90 7.19 0.64
CA ARG A 346 16.70 8.24 1.65
C ARG A 346 17.99 8.88 2.15
N THR A 347 19.13 8.49 1.58
CA THR A 347 20.47 8.81 2.12
C THR A 347 20.96 10.21 1.76
N GLN A 348 20.28 10.90 0.85
CA GLN A 348 20.66 12.24 0.38
C GLN A 348 19.65 13.29 0.84
N ARG A 349 20.10 14.54 1.02
CA ARG A 349 19.21 15.68 1.28
C ARG A 349 18.26 15.92 0.11
N GLY A 350 17.09 16.49 0.39
CA GLY A 350 16.04 16.71 -0.60
C GLY A 350 14.92 15.68 -0.49
N TYR A 351 14.12 15.54 -1.56
CA TYR A 351 13.23 14.40 -1.68
C TYR A 351 14.03 13.09 -1.82
N PRO A 352 13.49 11.94 -1.37
CA PRO A 352 14.09 10.65 -1.66
C PRO A 352 14.26 10.44 -3.17
N ASN A 353 15.34 9.78 -3.57
CA ASN A 353 15.49 9.35 -4.96
C ASN A 353 14.65 8.08 -5.18
N HIS A 354 13.51 8.25 -5.84
CA HIS A 354 12.49 7.21 -6.03
C HIS A 354 12.81 6.31 -7.23
N LYS A 355 13.20 5.05 -6.98
CA LYS A 355 13.61 4.07 -8.00
C LYS A 355 12.51 3.03 -8.22
N MET A 356 11.50 3.33 -9.03
CA MET A 356 10.32 2.45 -9.21
C MET A 356 10.63 1.03 -9.72
N ASP A 357 11.77 0.82 -10.37
CA ASP A 357 12.16 -0.46 -10.95
C ASP A 357 12.65 -1.49 -9.92
N VAL A 358 13.13 -1.05 -8.75
CA VAL A 358 13.79 -1.96 -7.79
C VAL A 358 12.81 -2.75 -6.94
N ALA A 359 11.55 -2.30 -6.82
CA ALA A 359 10.53 -3.02 -6.09
C ALA A 359 9.20 -3.09 -6.84
N ALA A 360 8.45 -4.18 -6.60
CA ALA A 360 7.13 -4.41 -7.16
C ALA A 360 6.14 -4.89 -6.08
N SER A 361 4.85 -4.77 -6.38
CA SER A 361 3.76 -5.20 -5.50
C SER A 361 2.82 -6.18 -6.22
N ILE A 362 2.47 -7.27 -5.53
CA ILE A 362 1.43 -8.22 -5.94
C ILE A 362 0.37 -8.26 -4.85
N VAL A 363 -0.90 -8.01 -5.18
CA VAL A 363 -1.98 -8.03 -4.19
C VAL A 363 -3.08 -8.99 -4.63
N MET A 364 -3.46 -9.92 -3.74
CA MET A 364 -4.46 -10.95 -3.99
C MET A 364 -5.74 -10.68 -3.19
N HIS A 365 -6.87 -10.69 -3.89
CA HIS A 365 -8.18 -10.28 -3.40
C HIS A 365 -9.20 -11.42 -3.47
N GLY A 366 -10.30 -11.30 -2.72
CA GLY A 366 -11.49 -12.13 -2.93
C GLY A 366 -12.51 -11.43 -3.84
N ASP A 367 -13.25 -12.16 -4.66
CA ASP A 367 -14.22 -11.60 -5.62
C ASP A 367 -15.36 -10.80 -4.98
N ALA A 368 -15.78 -11.17 -3.77
CA ALA A 368 -16.79 -10.42 -3.02
C ALA A 368 -16.21 -9.22 -2.27
N ALA A 369 -14.96 -9.33 -1.77
CA ALA A 369 -14.34 -8.27 -0.98
C ALA A 369 -13.84 -7.12 -1.85
N PHE A 370 -13.28 -7.43 -3.03
CA PHE A 370 -12.70 -6.45 -3.94
C PHE A 370 -13.67 -5.30 -4.31
N PRO A 371 -14.91 -5.57 -4.77
CA PRO A 371 -15.89 -4.51 -5.01
C PRO A 371 -16.64 -4.03 -3.75
N GLY A 372 -16.57 -4.78 -2.64
CA GLY A 372 -17.34 -4.50 -1.43
C GLY A 372 -16.64 -3.60 -0.42
N GLU A 373 -15.30 -3.60 -0.40
CA GLU A 373 -14.50 -2.87 0.58
C GLU A 373 -13.96 -1.55 0.00
N GLY A 374 -14.41 -0.42 0.54
CA GLY A 374 -14.05 0.92 0.02
C GLY A 374 -12.54 1.20 0.00
N ILE A 375 -11.78 0.57 0.90
CA ILE A 375 -10.31 0.68 0.99
C ILE A 375 -9.61 0.25 -0.31
N VAL A 376 -10.21 -0.62 -1.11
CA VAL A 376 -9.67 -1.04 -2.42
C VAL A 376 -9.60 0.17 -3.36
N THR A 377 -10.70 0.90 -3.50
CA THR A 377 -10.76 2.09 -4.37
C THR A 377 -9.94 3.25 -3.82
N GLU A 378 -9.89 3.44 -2.50
CA GLU A 378 -8.98 4.43 -1.89
C GLU A 378 -7.51 4.11 -2.23
N THR A 379 -7.13 2.83 -2.22
CA THR A 379 -5.77 2.38 -2.52
C THR A 379 -5.43 2.52 -4.01
N MET A 380 -6.36 2.19 -4.91
CA MET A 380 -6.17 2.41 -6.36
C MET A 380 -5.98 3.89 -6.71
N ASN A 381 -6.65 4.78 -5.99
CA ASN A 381 -6.49 6.22 -6.16
C ASN A 381 -5.06 6.70 -5.83
N LEU A 382 -4.27 5.92 -5.08
CA LEU A 382 -2.87 6.24 -4.77
C LEU A 382 -1.90 5.96 -5.93
N SER A 383 -2.29 5.09 -6.87
CA SER A 383 -1.39 4.46 -7.87
C SER A 383 -0.53 5.43 -8.68
N THR A 384 -1.06 6.62 -9.02
CA THR A 384 -0.36 7.63 -9.85
C THR A 384 0.07 8.88 -9.07
N LEU A 385 -0.30 9.00 -7.79
CA LEU A 385 -0.01 10.18 -6.99
C LEU A 385 1.47 10.21 -6.59
N ARG A 386 2.17 11.33 -6.81
CA ARG A 386 3.63 11.47 -6.58
C ARG A 386 4.12 10.91 -5.23
N ALA A 387 3.37 11.14 -4.15
CA ALA A 387 3.74 10.73 -2.80
C ALA A 387 3.56 9.22 -2.52
N TYR A 388 2.81 8.51 -3.37
CA TYR A 388 2.35 7.14 -3.13
C TYR A 388 2.60 6.17 -4.30
N CYS A 389 2.77 6.67 -5.52
CA CYS A 389 3.04 5.86 -6.70
C CYS A 389 4.22 4.93 -6.46
N ILE A 390 4.06 3.67 -6.87
CA ILE A 390 5.05 2.60 -6.79
C ILE A 390 5.35 1.93 -8.14
N GLY A 391 4.92 2.58 -9.23
CA GLY A 391 5.09 2.08 -10.58
C GLY A 391 4.25 0.84 -10.89
N GLY A 392 3.03 0.78 -10.37
CA GLY A 392 2.05 -0.27 -10.68
C GLY A 392 2.03 -1.45 -9.71
N THR A 393 0.85 -1.78 -9.18
CA THR A 393 0.54 -3.03 -8.49
C THR A 393 -0.06 -4.05 -9.46
N ILE A 394 0.38 -5.30 -9.38
CA ILE A 394 -0.30 -6.41 -10.06
C ILE A 394 -1.35 -7.00 -9.12
N HIS A 395 -2.62 -6.81 -9.48
CA HIS A 395 -3.78 -7.29 -8.72
C HIS A 395 -4.23 -8.65 -9.24
N ILE A 396 -4.58 -9.56 -8.33
CA ILE A 396 -5.14 -10.87 -8.65
C ILE A 396 -6.43 -11.05 -7.84
N ILE A 397 -7.58 -11.09 -8.49
CA ILE A 397 -8.82 -11.53 -7.85
C ILE A 397 -8.85 -13.05 -7.90
N VAL A 398 -8.85 -13.70 -6.73
CA VAL A 398 -9.04 -15.15 -6.57
C VAL A 398 -10.54 -15.42 -6.62
N ASN A 399 -11.07 -15.44 -7.85
CA ASN A 399 -12.49 -15.42 -8.12
C ASN A 399 -13.07 -16.83 -8.14
N ASN A 400 -13.59 -17.23 -6.99
CA ASN A 400 -14.29 -18.49 -6.82
C ASN A 400 -15.82 -18.35 -6.94
N LYS A 401 -16.28 -17.17 -7.35
CA LYS A 401 -17.68 -16.76 -7.58
C LYS A 401 -18.59 -16.74 -6.33
N ILE A 402 -18.04 -16.86 -5.12
CA ILE A 402 -18.82 -16.92 -3.88
C ILE A 402 -18.14 -16.26 -2.66
N GLY A 403 -18.83 -15.29 -2.06
CA GLY A 403 -18.43 -14.65 -0.80
C GLY A 403 -19.07 -15.33 0.41
N PHE A 404 -18.36 -16.25 1.07
CA PHE A 404 -18.92 -17.09 2.15
C PHE A 404 -20.10 -17.94 1.64
N THR A 405 -21.33 -17.46 1.80
CA THR A 405 -22.61 -18.02 1.31
C THR A 405 -23.33 -17.10 0.33
N THR A 406 -22.78 -15.92 0.05
CA THR A 406 -23.37 -14.90 -0.83
C THR A 406 -22.92 -15.14 -2.26
N ASP A 407 -23.88 -15.29 -3.17
CA ASP A 407 -23.61 -15.49 -4.59
C ASP A 407 -23.15 -14.17 -5.25
N SER A 408 -22.50 -14.28 -6.40
CA SER A 408 -21.99 -13.14 -7.18
C SER A 408 -23.03 -12.04 -7.47
N VAL A 409 -24.30 -12.40 -7.65
CA VAL A 409 -25.39 -11.45 -7.95
C VAL A 409 -25.80 -10.61 -6.75
N ASP A 410 -25.55 -11.10 -5.54
CA ASP A 410 -25.85 -10.41 -4.29
C ASP A 410 -24.62 -9.70 -3.71
N SER A 411 -23.42 -9.99 -4.21
CA SER A 411 -22.16 -9.39 -3.73
C SER A 411 -21.80 -8.07 -4.39
N ARG A 412 -22.35 -7.77 -5.59
CA ARG A 412 -22.01 -6.57 -6.37
C ARG A 412 -23.13 -6.15 -7.32
N SER A 413 -23.05 -4.90 -7.81
CA SER A 413 -24.02 -4.30 -8.75
C SER A 413 -23.55 -4.25 -10.21
N THR A 414 -22.43 -4.92 -10.53
CA THR A 414 -21.79 -4.91 -11.86
C THR A 414 -21.51 -6.33 -12.34
N GLN A 415 -21.10 -6.50 -13.60
CA GLN A 415 -20.93 -7.83 -14.20
C GLN A 415 -19.76 -8.59 -13.58
N TYR A 416 -18.59 -7.95 -13.51
CA TYR A 416 -17.36 -8.54 -12.99
C TYR A 416 -17.02 -7.95 -11.63
N SER A 417 -16.40 -8.76 -10.78
CA SER A 417 -15.83 -8.30 -9.51
C SER A 417 -14.75 -7.23 -9.72
N SER A 418 -14.06 -7.26 -10.88
CA SER A 418 -13.01 -6.33 -11.29
C SER A 418 -13.51 -4.95 -11.75
N ASP A 419 -14.80 -4.75 -11.99
CA ASP A 419 -15.33 -3.52 -12.58
C ASP A 419 -14.92 -2.21 -11.88
N PRO A 420 -14.73 -2.13 -10.53
CA PRO A 420 -14.22 -0.93 -9.87
C PRO A 420 -12.87 -0.42 -10.42
N ALA A 421 -12.02 -1.32 -10.92
CA ALA A 421 -10.70 -0.95 -11.49
C ALA A 421 -10.82 -0.16 -12.81
N LYS A 422 -11.94 -0.24 -13.52
CA LYS A 422 -12.15 0.49 -14.79
C LYS A 422 -12.10 2.01 -14.60
N GLY A 423 -12.60 2.50 -13.46
CA GLY A 423 -12.59 3.93 -13.12
C GLY A 423 -11.17 4.51 -12.93
N PHE A 424 -10.18 3.65 -12.74
CA PHE A 424 -8.77 4.00 -12.57
C PHE A 424 -7.92 3.67 -13.81
N GLU A 425 -8.57 3.36 -14.94
CA GLU A 425 -7.91 3.02 -16.22
C GLU A 425 -6.92 1.85 -16.11
N ILE A 426 -7.26 0.87 -15.26
CA ILE A 426 -6.47 -0.35 -15.06
C ILE A 426 -6.91 -1.39 -16.10
N PRO A 427 -6.00 -1.98 -16.90
CA PRO A 427 -6.32 -3.11 -17.77
C PRO A 427 -6.74 -4.33 -16.94
N ILE A 428 -7.80 -4.99 -17.40
CA ILE A 428 -8.36 -6.17 -16.75
C ILE A 428 -8.26 -7.35 -17.71
N VAL A 429 -7.76 -8.47 -17.21
CA VAL A 429 -7.74 -9.74 -17.94
C VAL A 429 -8.36 -10.82 -17.08
N HIS A 430 -9.44 -11.42 -17.57
CA HIS A 430 -10.06 -12.57 -16.93
C HIS A 430 -9.49 -13.84 -17.54
N VAL A 431 -9.17 -14.82 -16.71
CA VAL A 431 -8.56 -16.06 -17.17
C VAL A 431 -9.19 -17.25 -16.47
N ASN A 432 -9.48 -18.28 -17.25
CA ASN A 432 -9.99 -19.55 -16.75
C ASN A 432 -8.90 -20.28 -15.95
N ALA A 433 -9.15 -20.56 -14.67
CA ALA A 433 -8.19 -21.27 -13.81
C ALA A 433 -7.91 -22.71 -14.27
N ASP A 434 -8.79 -23.31 -15.08
CA ASP A 434 -8.62 -24.64 -15.68
C ASP A 434 -7.73 -24.64 -16.95
N ASP A 435 -7.27 -23.47 -17.40
CA ASP A 435 -6.25 -23.35 -18.45
C ASP A 435 -4.93 -22.80 -17.91
N PRO A 436 -4.07 -23.65 -17.30
CA PRO A 436 -2.80 -23.21 -16.74
C PRO A 436 -1.84 -22.56 -17.74
N GLU A 437 -1.86 -22.94 -19.03
CA GLU A 437 -1.00 -22.28 -20.03
C GLU A 437 -1.45 -20.84 -20.29
N ALA A 438 -2.77 -20.60 -20.36
CA ALA A 438 -3.33 -19.25 -20.43
C ALA A 438 -2.99 -18.41 -19.19
N VAL A 439 -3.09 -19.00 -17.99
CA VAL A 439 -2.71 -18.35 -16.73
C VAL A 439 -1.24 -17.88 -16.76
N ILE A 440 -0.33 -18.71 -17.27
CA ILE A 440 1.09 -18.32 -17.42
C ILE A 440 1.27 -17.20 -18.45
N ALA A 441 0.52 -17.21 -19.56
CA ALA A 441 0.58 -16.14 -20.55
C ALA A 441 0.10 -14.79 -19.99
N VAL A 442 -0.95 -14.82 -19.17
CA VAL A 442 -1.49 -13.64 -18.49
C VAL A 442 -0.52 -13.10 -17.43
N ALA A 443 0.17 -13.96 -16.67
CA ALA A 443 1.25 -13.51 -15.76
C ALA A 443 2.34 -12.72 -16.52
N ARG A 444 2.81 -13.25 -17.65
CA ARG A 444 3.82 -12.60 -18.49
C ARG A 444 3.33 -11.27 -19.04
N MET A 445 2.06 -11.20 -19.45
CA MET A 445 1.42 -9.96 -19.91
C MET A 445 1.38 -8.89 -18.79
N ALA A 446 0.96 -9.27 -17.59
CA ALA A 446 0.86 -8.37 -16.45
C ALA A 446 2.21 -7.79 -16.04
N VAL A 447 3.24 -8.64 -15.94
CA VAL A 447 4.61 -8.18 -15.62
C VAL A 447 5.15 -7.28 -16.72
N ALA A 448 4.99 -7.65 -18.00
CA ALA A 448 5.45 -6.83 -19.11
C ALA A 448 4.74 -5.46 -19.18
N TYR A 449 3.43 -5.42 -18.90
CA TYR A 449 2.67 -4.18 -18.86
C TYR A 449 3.15 -3.28 -17.71
N ARG A 450 3.25 -3.82 -16.49
CA ARG A 450 3.76 -3.10 -15.32
C ARG A 450 5.15 -2.55 -15.59
N GLN A 451 6.05 -3.37 -16.15
CA GLN A 451 7.42 -2.94 -16.44
C GLN A 451 7.49 -1.83 -17.47
N ARG A 452 6.64 -1.86 -18.50
CA ARG A 452 6.60 -0.85 -19.55
C ARG A 452 5.96 0.45 -19.10
N PHE A 453 4.75 0.38 -18.53
CA PHE A 453 3.90 1.56 -18.31
C PHE A 453 3.91 2.07 -16.87
N LYS A 454 4.45 1.30 -15.93
CA LYS A 454 4.48 1.65 -14.49
C LYS A 454 3.08 1.92 -13.92
N LYS A 455 2.08 1.18 -14.41
CA LYS A 455 0.67 1.24 -14.01
C LYS A 455 0.19 -0.09 -13.48
N ASP A 456 -0.87 -0.04 -12.68
CA ASP A 456 -1.53 -1.21 -12.12
C ASP A 456 -2.07 -2.12 -13.23
N PHE A 457 -2.14 -3.42 -12.98
CA PHE A 457 -2.71 -4.41 -13.90
C PHE A 457 -3.55 -5.41 -13.11
N LEU A 458 -4.74 -5.75 -13.58
CA LEU A 458 -5.65 -6.64 -12.87
C LEU A 458 -5.88 -7.96 -13.61
N ILE A 459 -5.73 -9.06 -12.88
CA ILE A 459 -6.06 -10.40 -13.31
C ILE A 459 -7.25 -10.90 -12.50
N ASP A 460 -8.33 -11.27 -13.18
CA ASP A 460 -9.46 -11.96 -12.59
C ASP A 460 -9.28 -13.47 -12.86
N LEU A 461 -8.73 -14.19 -11.87
CA LEU A 461 -8.50 -15.63 -11.96
C LEU A 461 -9.78 -16.37 -11.59
N ILE A 462 -10.54 -16.78 -12.60
CA ILE A 462 -11.88 -17.34 -12.42
C ILE A 462 -11.78 -18.86 -12.28
N GLY A 463 -12.22 -19.34 -11.12
CA GLY A 463 -12.51 -20.75 -10.93
C GLY A 463 -13.61 -20.97 -9.91
N PHE A 464 -13.38 -21.85 -8.93
CA PHE A 464 -14.39 -22.21 -7.95
C PHE A 464 -13.78 -22.56 -6.59
N ARG A 465 -14.64 -22.76 -5.58
CA ARG A 465 -14.23 -23.20 -4.24
C ARG A 465 -14.68 -24.65 -4.02
N ARG A 466 -13.72 -25.58 -3.93
CA ARG A 466 -13.98 -27.02 -3.75
C ARG A 466 -14.81 -27.34 -2.50
N HIS A 467 -14.46 -26.71 -1.39
CA HIS A 467 -15.06 -26.93 -0.08
C HIS A 467 -16.01 -25.77 0.30
N GLY A 468 -16.65 -25.86 1.47
CA GLY A 468 -17.31 -24.70 2.08
C GLY A 468 -16.34 -23.55 2.36
N HIS A 469 -16.84 -22.44 2.94
CA HIS A 469 -15.99 -21.27 3.19
C HIS A 469 -14.73 -21.61 4.01
N ASN A 470 -14.93 -22.49 4.99
CA ASN A 470 -13.89 -23.31 5.61
C ASN A 470 -14.31 -24.78 5.49
N GLU A 471 -13.38 -25.69 5.79
CA GLU A 471 -13.55 -27.12 5.51
C GLU A 471 -14.51 -27.85 6.46
N THR A 472 -15.03 -27.16 7.48
CA THR A 472 -16.05 -27.70 8.40
C THR A 472 -17.47 -27.25 8.05
N LEU A 473 -17.64 -26.36 7.06
CA LEU A 473 -18.95 -25.87 6.64
C LEU A 473 -19.43 -26.64 5.41
N ASP A 474 -20.66 -27.13 5.47
CA ASP A 474 -21.36 -27.69 4.31
C ASP A 474 -21.96 -26.53 3.49
N PRO A 475 -21.60 -26.37 2.21
CA PRO A 475 -22.14 -25.32 1.35
C PRO A 475 -23.45 -25.70 0.64
N GLU A 476 -23.86 -26.97 0.64
CA GLU A 476 -25.09 -27.41 -0.03
C GLU A 476 -26.39 -26.79 0.51
N PRO A 477 -26.53 -26.43 1.79
CA PRO A 477 -27.73 -25.75 2.28
C PRO A 477 -28.04 -24.42 1.58
N THR A 478 -27.02 -23.75 1.02
CA THR A 478 -27.17 -22.44 0.36
C THR A 478 -26.88 -22.50 -1.14
N GLN A 479 -25.98 -23.38 -1.61
CA GLN A 479 -25.58 -23.49 -3.03
C GLN A 479 -25.66 -24.93 -3.60
N PRO A 480 -26.80 -25.64 -3.51
CA PRO A 480 -26.87 -27.07 -3.86
C PRO A 480 -26.62 -27.35 -5.35
N THR A 481 -27.09 -26.48 -6.24
CA THR A 481 -26.94 -26.67 -7.70
C THR A 481 -25.51 -26.41 -8.17
N VAL A 482 -24.85 -25.40 -7.62
CA VAL A 482 -23.44 -25.07 -7.90
C VAL A 482 -22.54 -26.18 -7.35
N TYR A 483 -22.73 -26.60 -6.09
CA TYR A 483 -21.87 -27.61 -5.49
C TYR A 483 -22.05 -29.01 -6.07
N LYS A 484 -23.20 -29.30 -6.71
CA LYS A 484 -23.33 -30.49 -7.56
C LYS A 484 -22.35 -30.48 -8.73
N LYS A 485 -22.17 -29.32 -9.39
CA LYS A 485 -21.18 -29.15 -10.46
C LYS A 485 -19.75 -29.20 -9.91
N VAL A 486 -19.48 -28.48 -8.82
CA VAL A 486 -18.17 -28.51 -8.13
C VAL A 486 -17.76 -29.96 -7.85
N LYS A 487 -18.62 -30.77 -7.21
CA LYS A 487 -18.31 -32.17 -6.87
C LYS A 487 -18.02 -33.05 -8.09
N ALA A 488 -18.63 -32.77 -9.25
CA ALA A 488 -18.40 -33.50 -10.48
C ALA A 488 -17.14 -33.03 -11.24
N HIS A 489 -16.64 -31.84 -10.93
CA HIS A 489 -15.51 -31.23 -11.61
C HIS A 489 -14.16 -31.77 -11.10
N PRO A 490 -13.25 -32.27 -11.96
CA PRO A 490 -11.93 -32.74 -11.55
C PRO A 490 -11.04 -31.61 -11.01
N GLY A 491 -9.90 -31.95 -10.42
CA GLY A 491 -8.87 -30.98 -10.01
C GLY A 491 -8.14 -30.39 -11.23
N VAL A 492 -7.64 -29.15 -11.11
CA VAL A 492 -6.95 -28.43 -12.20
C VAL A 492 -5.76 -29.22 -12.74
N SER A 493 -5.00 -29.90 -11.87
CA SER A 493 -3.86 -30.73 -12.28
C SER A 493 -4.29 -31.88 -13.21
N ARG A 494 -5.46 -32.47 -12.95
CA ARG A 494 -6.03 -33.54 -13.78
C ARG A 494 -6.56 -33.00 -15.10
N VAL A 495 -7.30 -31.88 -15.09
CA VAL A 495 -7.78 -31.20 -16.32
C VAL A 495 -6.63 -30.93 -17.27
N TYR A 496 -5.55 -30.36 -16.75
CA TYR A 496 -4.36 -30.06 -17.54
C TYR A 496 -3.64 -31.32 -18.04
N ALA A 497 -3.49 -32.34 -17.19
CA ALA A 497 -2.88 -33.61 -17.59
C ALA A 497 -3.67 -34.31 -18.71
N ASP A 498 -5.01 -34.36 -18.60
CA ASP A 498 -5.88 -34.95 -19.62
C ASP A 498 -5.74 -34.23 -20.97
N ARG A 499 -5.64 -32.90 -20.95
CA ARG A 499 -5.34 -32.12 -22.16
C ARG A 499 -4.00 -32.51 -22.76
N LEU A 500 -2.93 -32.56 -21.96
CA LEU A 500 -1.60 -32.92 -22.45
C LEU A 500 -1.52 -34.36 -22.98
N VAL A 501 -2.26 -35.29 -22.37
CA VAL A 501 -2.37 -36.68 -22.85
C VAL A 501 -3.08 -36.73 -24.20
N LYS A 502 -4.21 -36.00 -24.34
CA LYS A 502 -4.95 -35.91 -25.61
C LYS A 502 -4.10 -35.29 -26.72
N GLU A 503 -3.23 -34.34 -26.38
CA GLU A 503 -2.28 -33.71 -27.32
C GLU A 503 -1.01 -34.55 -27.57
N GLY A 504 -0.84 -35.69 -26.91
CA GLY A 504 0.34 -36.55 -27.03
C GLY A 504 1.62 -35.98 -26.41
N LYS A 505 1.49 -34.98 -25.53
CA LYS A 505 2.60 -34.29 -24.85
C LYS A 505 2.96 -34.88 -23.48
N LEU A 506 2.07 -35.72 -22.93
CA LEU A 506 2.22 -36.41 -21.64
C LEU A 506 1.62 -37.81 -21.74
N THR A 507 2.10 -38.75 -20.94
CA THR A 507 1.48 -40.07 -20.76
C THR A 507 0.88 -40.19 -19.36
N GLU A 508 -0.15 -41.03 -19.19
CA GLU A 508 -0.75 -41.29 -17.88
C GLU A 508 0.28 -41.79 -16.84
N ALA A 509 1.27 -42.58 -17.29
CA ALA A 509 2.35 -43.06 -16.43
C ALA A 509 3.23 -41.90 -15.89
N GLN A 510 3.55 -40.92 -16.74
CA GLN A 510 4.31 -39.73 -16.32
C GLN A 510 3.53 -38.85 -15.34
N PHE A 511 2.21 -38.74 -15.50
CA PHE A 511 1.37 -38.04 -14.55
C PHE A 511 1.39 -38.70 -13.17
N GLU A 512 1.18 -40.02 -13.11
CA GLU A 512 1.21 -40.77 -11.85
C GLU A 512 2.61 -40.77 -11.21
N GLU A 513 3.68 -40.81 -12.00
CA GLU A 513 5.06 -40.66 -11.49
C GLU A 513 5.26 -39.29 -10.83
N ALA A 514 4.88 -38.20 -11.50
CA ALA A 514 5.01 -36.84 -10.96
C ALA A 514 4.22 -36.66 -9.66
N LYS A 515 2.99 -37.16 -9.64
CA LYS A 515 2.11 -37.15 -8.45
C LYS A 515 2.72 -37.91 -7.27
N ASN A 516 3.22 -39.12 -7.51
CA ASN A 516 3.85 -39.92 -6.46
C ASN A 516 5.15 -39.28 -5.94
N GLY A 517 5.91 -38.62 -6.81
CA GLY A 517 7.10 -37.86 -6.43
C GLY A 517 6.78 -36.72 -5.44
N VAL A 518 5.74 -35.94 -5.71
CA VAL A 518 5.29 -34.86 -4.81
C VAL A 518 4.83 -35.41 -3.46
N LEU A 519 4.01 -36.48 -3.45
CA LEU A 519 3.54 -37.10 -2.21
C LEU A 519 4.69 -37.66 -1.36
N ALA A 520 5.75 -38.18 -1.98
CA ALA A 520 6.93 -38.67 -1.27
C ALA A 520 7.63 -37.55 -0.50
N VAL A 521 7.73 -36.34 -1.08
CA VAL A 521 8.30 -35.16 -0.40
C VAL A 521 7.50 -34.79 0.84
N PHE A 522 6.16 -34.76 0.74
CA PHE A 522 5.31 -34.41 1.89
C PHE A 522 5.38 -35.45 3.01
N LYS A 523 5.39 -36.74 2.65
CA LYS A 523 5.57 -37.83 3.64
C LYS A 523 6.91 -37.72 4.36
N ALA A 524 8.00 -37.50 3.62
CA ALA A 524 9.33 -37.35 4.21
C ALA A 524 9.39 -36.16 5.17
N ALA A 525 8.87 -34.99 4.77
CA ALA A 525 8.84 -33.81 5.64
C ALA A 525 7.95 -34.01 6.89
N TYR A 526 6.86 -34.77 6.78
CA TYR A 526 6.02 -35.10 7.93
C TYR A 526 6.70 -36.08 8.90
N GLU A 527 7.40 -37.09 8.39
CA GLU A 527 8.20 -38.01 9.20
C GLU A 527 9.36 -37.29 9.90
N GLU A 528 10.04 -36.37 9.18
CA GLU A 528 11.08 -35.51 9.76
C GLU A 528 10.51 -34.65 10.90
N MET A 529 9.37 -33.99 10.71
CA MET A 529 8.70 -33.19 11.74
C MET A 529 8.42 -34.02 13.01
N LYS A 530 7.90 -35.25 12.86
CA LYS A 530 7.69 -36.16 14.00
C LYS A 530 8.97 -36.52 14.73
N SER A 531 10.06 -36.74 13.99
CA SER A 531 11.36 -37.08 14.60
C SER A 531 11.98 -35.92 15.38
N LEU A 532 11.67 -34.67 14.99
CA LEU A 532 12.10 -33.47 15.71
C LEU A 532 11.34 -33.29 17.03
N GLU A 533 10.05 -33.66 17.10
CA GLU A 533 9.27 -33.63 18.35
C GLU A 533 9.79 -34.63 19.41
N ASP A 534 10.31 -35.79 18.98
CA ASP A 534 10.89 -36.82 19.88
C ASP A 534 12.25 -36.40 20.50
N HIS A 535 12.82 -35.26 20.09
CA HIS A 535 14.15 -34.79 20.52
C HIS A 535 14.16 -33.41 21.18
N HIS A 536 13.01 -32.85 21.54
CA HIS A 536 12.97 -31.59 22.28
C HIS A 536 13.06 -31.78 23.79
N GLU A 537 14.29 -31.73 24.32
CA GLU A 537 14.51 -31.06 25.61
C GLU A 537 13.87 -29.67 25.51
N GLY A 538 12.92 -29.37 26.39
CA GLY A 538 12.13 -28.15 26.32
C GLY A 538 13.03 -26.91 26.23
N PRO A 539 12.65 -25.88 25.46
CA PRO A 539 13.42 -24.65 25.40
C PRO A 539 13.64 -24.15 26.83
N GLN A 540 14.92 -24.00 27.21
CA GLN A 540 15.27 -23.29 28.44
C GLN A 540 14.52 -21.96 28.40
N SER A 541 13.72 -21.69 29.42
CA SER A 541 13.12 -20.37 29.61
C SER A 541 14.27 -19.37 29.56
N HIS A 542 14.40 -18.64 28.46
CA HIS A 542 15.32 -17.52 28.42
C HIS A 542 14.85 -16.58 29.52
N ALA A 543 15.65 -16.49 30.57
CA ALA A 543 15.43 -15.56 31.66
C ALA A 543 15.21 -14.19 31.03
N VAL A 544 14.14 -13.53 31.47
CA VAL A 544 13.80 -12.15 31.16
C VAL A 544 15.08 -11.32 31.22
N GLN A 545 15.64 -10.95 30.07
CA GLN A 545 16.42 -9.73 30.03
C GLN A 545 15.39 -8.64 30.26
N GLN A 546 15.32 -8.15 31.49
CA GLN A 546 14.79 -6.83 31.73
C GLN A 546 15.48 -5.95 30.71
N ASN A 547 14.72 -5.41 29.75
CA ASN A 547 15.24 -4.47 28.77
C ASN A 547 16.10 -3.48 29.55
N THR A 548 17.41 -3.58 29.36
CA THR A 548 18.31 -2.49 29.67
C THR A 548 17.73 -1.33 28.89
N THR A 549 17.08 -0.41 29.59
CA THR A 549 16.54 0.81 28.99
C THR A 549 17.70 1.41 28.21
N VAL A 550 17.66 1.30 26.88
CA VAL A 550 18.61 2.02 26.04
C VAL A 550 18.43 3.47 26.46
N ALA A 551 19.51 4.07 26.97
CA ALA A 551 19.44 5.45 27.43
C ALA A 551 18.98 6.29 26.23
N VAL A 552 17.75 6.82 26.32
CA VAL A 552 17.18 7.69 25.31
C VAL A 552 18.20 8.79 25.05
N ALA A 553 18.61 8.93 23.79
CA ALA A 553 19.61 9.93 23.44
C ALA A 553 19.13 11.32 23.90
N PRO A 554 20.04 12.19 24.39
CA PRO A 554 19.67 13.54 24.74
C PRO A 554 18.95 14.23 23.58
N THR A 555 17.76 14.77 23.85
CA THR A 555 16.91 15.40 22.82
C THR A 555 17.28 16.85 22.59
N ASN A 556 18.11 17.45 23.44
CA ASN A 556 18.53 18.84 23.33
C ASN A 556 19.51 19.07 22.19
N VAL A 557 19.46 20.27 21.61
CA VAL A 557 20.36 20.69 20.53
C VAL A 557 20.96 22.04 20.92
N PRO A 558 22.30 22.19 21.02
CA PRO A 558 22.92 23.42 21.48
C PRO A 558 22.34 24.67 20.79
N VAL A 559 22.03 25.71 21.57
CA VAL A 559 21.35 26.94 21.06
C VAL A 559 22.12 27.55 19.87
N ALA A 560 23.45 27.50 19.91
CA ALA A 560 24.30 27.96 18.80
C ALA A 560 24.00 27.19 17.50
N LYS A 561 23.79 25.87 17.57
CA LYS A 561 23.44 25.03 16.42
C LYS A 561 22.02 25.30 15.93
N LEU A 562 21.06 25.46 16.84
CA LEU A 562 19.70 25.84 16.48
C LEU A 562 19.65 27.20 15.77
N ARG A 563 20.45 28.17 16.21
CA ARG A 563 20.60 29.48 15.56
C ARG A 563 21.18 29.36 14.16
N GLU A 564 22.19 28.51 13.96
CA GLU A 564 22.77 28.21 12.64
C GLU A 564 21.72 27.59 11.70
N LEU A 565 21.01 26.54 12.16
CA LEU A 565 19.95 25.90 11.38
C LEU A 565 18.85 26.90 10.99
N ASN A 566 18.42 27.73 11.95
CA ASN A 566 17.40 28.75 11.70
C ASN A 566 17.84 29.75 10.62
N ALA A 567 19.09 30.20 10.65
CA ALA A 567 19.61 31.13 9.66
C ALA A 567 19.61 30.54 8.25
N GLU A 568 19.88 29.23 8.10
CA GLU A 568 19.81 28.55 6.79
C GLU A 568 18.37 28.33 6.32
N LEU A 569 17.43 28.03 7.22
CA LEU A 569 16.02 27.82 6.90
C LEU A 569 15.28 29.08 6.43
N LEU A 570 15.87 30.26 6.68
CA LEU A 570 15.34 31.55 6.26
C LEU A 570 15.99 32.07 4.96
N LYS A 571 16.70 31.22 4.24
CA LYS A 571 17.23 31.52 2.90
C LYS A 571 16.38 30.83 1.85
N TRP A 572 16.05 31.56 0.80
CA TRP A 572 15.40 31.05 -0.40
C TRP A 572 16.13 31.60 -1.65
N PRO A 573 15.92 31.01 -2.83
CA PRO A 573 16.64 31.40 -4.05
C PRO A 573 16.48 32.87 -4.40
N GLU A 574 17.52 33.45 -5.01
CA GLU A 574 17.44 34.81 -5.56
C GLU A 574 16.34 34.88 -6.62
N GLY A 575 15.49 35.91 -6.55
CA GLY A 575 14.34 36.07 -7.44
C GLY A 575 13.06 35.35 -7.01
N PHE A 576 13.12 34.45 -6.02
CA PHE A 576 11.93 33.77 -5.49
C PHE A 576 11.05 34.75 -4.69
N LYS A 577 9.81 34.96 -5.14
CA LYS A 577 8.87 35.94 -4.59
C LYS A 577 7.83 35.28 -3.70
N LEU A 578 8.00 35.45 -2.40
CA LEU A 578 7.06 34.97 -1.40
C LEU A 578 5.80 35.83 -1.33
N TYR A 579 4.71 35.19 -0.88
CA TYR A 579 3.53 35.92 -0.45
C TYR A 579 3.87 36.87 0.72
N PRO A 580 3.56 38.19 0.62
CA PRO A 580 4.07 39.18 1.57
C PRO A 580 3.74 38.94 3.04
N LYS A 581 2.59 38.32 3.36
CA LYS A 581 2.26 37.99 4.76
C LYS A 581 3.12 36.84 5.29
N LEU A 582 3.39 35.84 4.45
CA LEU A 582 4.25 34.70 4.82
C LEU A 582 5.70 35.15 4.99
N GLN A 583 6.20 35.99 4.09
CA GLN A 583 7.53 36.57 4.21
C GLN A 583 7.73 37.25 5.57
N LYS A 584 6.77 38.08 6.01
CA LYS A 584 6.82 38.72 7.35
C LYS A 584 6.84 37.73 8.51
N ILE A 585 6.16 36.59 8.38
CA ILE A 585 6.18 35.52 9.39
C ILE A 585 7.58 34.88 9.45
N LEU A 586 8.17 34.57 8.30
CA LEU A 586 9.51 33.99 8.21
C LEU A 586 10.59 34.97 8.70
N GLU A 587 10.52 36.24 8.31
CA GLU A 587 11.46 37.28 8.75
C GLU A 587 11.46 37.45 10.28
N ARG A 588 10.31 37.31 10.95
CA ARG A 588 10.24 37.36 12.43
C ARG A 588 11.02 36.22 13.09
N ARG A 589 11.11 35.04 12.45
CA ARG A 589 11.88 33.90 12.98
C ARG A 589 13.39 34.20 13.06
N ALA A 590 13.91 35.19 12.33
CA ALA A 590 15.32 35.59 12.43
C ALA A 590 15.67 36.12 13.83
N GLY A 591 14.73 36.80 14.49
CA GLY A 591 14.90 37.36 15.84
C GLY A 591 14.59 36.39 16.98
N ALA A 592 14.09 35.18 16.71
CA ALA A 592 13.57 34.26 17.72
C ALA A 592 14.60 33.77 18.77
N PHE A 593 15.89 34.03 18.54
CA PHE A 593 17.00 33.67 19.43
C PHE A 593 17.61 34.86 20.17
N ASN A 594 16.98 36.03 20.09
CA ASN A 594 17.36 37.22 20.86
C ASN A 594 16.87 37.09 22.31
N ASP A 595 17.50 37.82 23.21
CA ASP A 595 17.14 37.81 24.63
C ASP A 595 15.69 38.29 24.83
N GLY A 596 14.88 37.51 25.54
CA GLY A 596 13.47 37.80 25.82
C GLY A 596 12.48 37.31 24.74
N GLU A 597 12.96 36.93 23.56
CA GLU A 597 12.13 36.33 22.51
C GLU A 597 11.84 34.85 22.77
N LYS A 598 10.80 34.32 22.11
CA LYS A 598 10.37 32.93 22.25
C LYS A 598 10.12 32.27 20.89
N ILE A 599 10.31 30.96 20.87
CA ILE A 599 10.08 30.09 19.72
C ILE A 599 8.66 29.54 19.83
N ASP A 600 7.83 29.82 18.82
CA ASP A 600 6.47 29.29 18.74
C ASP A 600 6.43 27.80 18.34
N TRP A 601 5.24 27.20 18.36
CA TRP A 601 5.03 25.78 18.09
C TRP A 601 5.53 25.34 16.71
N SER A 602 5.22 26.11 15.67
CA SER A 602 5.58 25.80 14.28
C SER A 602 7.07 25.95 14.03
N HIS A 603 7.70 26.92 14.69
CA HIS A 603 9.14 27.13 14.61
C HIS A 603 9.90 26.05 15.37
N ALA A 604 9.40 25.61 16.53
CA ALA A 604 9.95 24.47 17.26
C ALA A 604 9.86 23.16 16.45
N GLU A 605 8.73 22.89 15.78
CA GLU A 605 8.59 21.76 14.84
C GLU A 605 9.63 21.81 13.72
N THR A 606 9.75 22.98 13.08
CA THR A 606 10.72 23.23 12.00
C THR A 606 12.16 22.98 12.48
N LEU A 607 12.52 23.47 13.66
CA LEU A 607 13.85 23.25 14.24
C LEU A 607 14.08 21.78 14.62
N ALA A 608 13.04 21.07 15.08
CA ALA A 608 13.12 19.64 15.35
C ALA A 608 13.43 18.88 14.06
N PHE A 609 12.66 19.10 12.99
CA PHE A 609 12.91 18.45 11.69
C PHE A 609 14.31 18.76 11.14
N ALA A 610 14.73 20.03 11.15
CA ALA A 610 16.06 20.41 10.67
C ALA A 610 17.19 19.74 11.46
N SER A 611 17.06 19.63 12.77
CA SER A 611 18.05 18.96 13.62
C SER A 611 18.04 17.44 13.43
N ILE A 612 16.87 16.81 13.26
CA ILE A 612 16.74 15.38 12.97
C ILE A 612 17.39 15.01 11.63
N LEU A 613 17.20 15.83 10.59
CA LEU A 613 17.87 15.67 9.30
C LEU A 613 19.38 15.85 9.40
N ALA A 614 19.85 16.77 10.26
CA ALA A 614 21.27 16.97 10.53
C ALA A 614 21.92 15.80 11.28
N ASP A 615 21.12 15.08 12.08
CA ASP A 615 21.50 13.82 12.74
C ASP A 615 21.50 12.62 11.78
N GLY A 616 21.09 12.82 10.52
CA GLY A 616 21.09 11.79 9.47
C GLY A 616 19.87 10.88 9.47
N ARG A 617 18.78 11.33 10.07
CA ARG A 617 17.53 10.59 10.09
C ARG A 617 16.56 11.11 9.04
N ALA A 618 16.13 10.25 8.13
CA ALA A 618 15.16 10.60 7.11
C ALA A 618 13.79 10.85 7.74
N ILE A 619 13.05 11.80 7.18
CA ILE A 619 11.69 12.14 7.60
C ILE A 619 10.75 12.00 6.40
N ARG A 620 9.64 11.30 6.61
CA ARG A 620 8.50 11.28 5.71
C ARG A 620 7.28 11.78 6.46
N MET A 621 6.58 12.75 5.89
CA MET A 621 5.36 13.32 6.45
C MET A 621 4.30 13.47 5.37
N THR A 622 3.12 12.91 5.63
CA THR A 622 1.95 13.05 4.77
C THR A 622 0.69 13.37 5.57
N GLY A 623 -0.28 13.98 4.90
CA GLY A 623 -1.55 14.40 5.48
C GLY A 623 -2.23 15.41 4.56
N GLN A 624 -3.52 15.63 4.76
CA GLN A 624 -4.26 16.60 3.98
C GLN A 624 -3.69 18.00 4.27
N ASP A 625 -3.23 18.67 3.23
CA ASP A 625 -2.58 19.98 3.30
C ASP A 625 -1.29 20.03 4.14
N ALA A 626 -0.63 18.90 4.44
CA ALA A 626 0.51 18.82 5.37
C ALA A 626 1.70 19.76 5.03
N GLU A 627 1.88 20.15 3.77
CA GLU A 627 2.96 21.06 3.33
C GLU A 627 2.85 22.46 3.95
N THR A 628 1.61 22.97 4.02
CA THR A 628 1.26 24.26 4.66
C THR A 628 0.68 24.06 6.06
N ALA A 629 0.09 22.89 6.28
CA ALA A 629 -0.79 22.45 7.36
C ALA A 629 -2.16 23.15 7.40
N THR A 630 -3.17 22.48 7.96
CA THR A 630 -4.57 22.95 8.07
C THR A 630 -4.69 24.38 8.61
N PHE A 631 -3.87 24.74 9.60
CA PHE A 631 -3.93 26.04 10.26
C PHE A 631 -2.93 27.04 9.70
N ALA A 632 -2.35 26.78 8.53
CA ALA A 632 -1.34 27.60 7.86
C ALA A 632 -0.14 27.98 8.75
N GLN A 633 0.26 27.06 9.63
CA GLN A 633 1.35 27.25 10.58
C GLN A 633 2.70 26.75 10.08
N ARG A 634 2.73 25.65 9.30
CA ARG A 634 3.98 24.94 8.97
C ARG A 634 4.76 25.65 7.88
N ASN A 635 4.10 25.89 6.74
CA ASN A 635 4.63 26.60 5.57
C ASN A 635 6.06 26.15 5.21
N LEU A 636 6.29 24.84 5.09
CA LEU A 636 7.62 24.31 4.74
C LEU A 636 7.79 24.12 3.23
N VAL A 637 6.70 24.00 2.48
CA VAL A 637 6.72 24.19 1.02
C VAL A 637 6.23 25.60 0.73
N LEU A 638 7.13 26.40 0.19
CA LEU A 638 6.90 27.79 -0.18
C LEU A 638 6.54 27.85 -1.66
N HIS A 639 5.62 28.75 -2.03
CA HIS A 639 5.20 28.96 -3.41
C HIS A 639 5.60 30.36 -3.87
N ASP A 640 6.19 30.44 -5.06
CA ASP A 640 6.43 31.71 -5.74
C ASP A 640 5.09 32.27 -6.24
N VAL A 641 4.77 33.52 -5.88
CA VAL A 641 3.48 34.15 -6.23
C VAL A 641 3.35 34.54 -7.70
N GLU A 642 4.45 34.58 -8.45
CA GLU A 642 4.46 34.91 -9.87
C GLU A 642 4.57 33.67 -10.76
N THR A 643 5.38 32.68 -10.39
CA THR A 643 5.62 31.48 -11.22
C THR A 643 4.84 30.25 -10.78
N GLY A 644 4.47 30.16 -9.50
CA GLY A 644 3.91 28.94 -8.90
C GLY A 644 4.95 27.89 -8.53
N ASP A 645 6.24 28.16 -8.76
CA ASP A 645 7.33 27.24 -8.40
C ASP A 645 7.36 26.99 -6.89
N THR A 646 7.72 25.77 -6.52
CA THR A 646 7.79 25.35 -5.11
C THR A 646 9.22 25.30 -4.61
N PHE A 647 9.45 25.76 -3.38
CA PHE A 647 10.74 25.69 -2.69
C PHE A 647 10.56 25.20 -1.25
N CYS A 648 11.39 24.24 -0.82
CA CYS A 648 11.39 23.75 0.56
C CYS A 648 12.77 23.99 1.20
N PRO A 649 12.89 24.86 2.23
CA PRO A 649 14.18 25.16 2.86
C PRO A 649 14.90 23.93 3.44
N MET A 650 14.16 22.88 3.82
CA MET A 650 14.74 21.63 4.31
C MET A 650 15.59 20.91 3.25
N HIS A 651 15.27 21.09 1.96
CA HIS A 651 15.98 20.42 0.87
C HIS A 651 17.34 21.05 0.54
N THR A 652 17.51 22.34 0.86
CA THR A 652 18.77 23.06 0.65
C THR A 652 19.62 23.19 1.90
N LEU A 653 19.12 22.74 3.06
CA LEU A 653 19.82 22.78 4.33
C LEU A 653 21.21 22.09 4.21
N PRO A 654 22.33 22.82 4.37
CA PRO A 654 23.67 22.25 4.21
C PRO A 654 23.99 21.12 5.19
N GLN A 655 23.38 21.16 6.37
CA GLN A 655 23.60 20.21 7.45
C GLN A 655 22.80 18.91 7.26
N ALA A 656 21.77 18.90 6.41
CA ALA A 656 20.93 17.71 6.20
C ALA A 656 21.73 16.57 5.57
N LYS A 657 21.66 15.39 6.20
CA LYS A 657 22.35 14.17 5.75
C LYS A 657 21.39 13.07 5.29
N ALA A 658 20.09 13.38 5.22
CA ALA A 658 19.04 12.45 4.86
C ALA A 658 17.89 13.19 4.19
N SER A 659 17.00 12.42 3.56
CA SER A 659 15.86 12.95 2.81
C SER A 659 14.74 13.50 3.72
N PHE A 660 14.00 14.47 3.19
CA PHE A 660 12.81 15.07 3.77
C PHE A 660 11.66 15.00 2.77
N ALA A 661 10.80 13.99 2.91
CA ALA A 661 9.61 13.79 2.07
C ALA A 661 8.39 14.40 2.76
N LEU A 662 8.00 15.60 2.34
CA LEU A 662 6.77 16.26 2.79
C LEU A 662 5.81 16.36 1.60
N HIS A 663 4.59 15.83 1.78
CA HIS A 663 3.59 15.78 0.72
C HIS A 663 2.17 16.00 1.27
N ASN A 664 1.35 16.70 0.49
CA ASN A 664 -0.10 16.68 0.68
C ASN A 664 -0.66 15.32 0.26
N SER A 665 -1.47 14.70 1.11
CA SER A 665 -2.18 13.46 0.81
C SER A 665 -3.45 13.73 0.00
N PRO A 666 -4.02 12.73 -0.70
CA PRO A 666 -5.41 12.81 -1.13
C PRO A 666 -6.34 12.83 0.09
N LEU A 667 -7.63 13.06 -0.18
CA LEU A 667 -8.69 13.06 0.84
C LEU A 667 -9.11 11.62 1.19
N SER A 668 -8.18 10.89 1.82
CA SER A 668 -8.33 9.52 2.31
C SER A 668 -7.51 9.37 3.59
N GLU A 669 -8.14 8.93 4.68
CA GLU A 669 -7.45 8.63 5.93
C GLU A 669 -6.97 7.18 5.95
N SER A 670 -7.82 6.22 5.54
CA SER A 670 -7.55 4.79 5.70
C SER A 670 -6.41 4.29 4.81
N ALA A 671 -6.47 4.57 3.50
CA ALA A 671 -5.41 4.12 2.60
C ALA A 671 -4.09 4.85 2.87
N VAL A 672 -4.13 6.15 3.20
CA VAL A 672 -2.92 6.91 3.54
C VAL A 672 -2.29 6.39 4.83
N LEU A 673 -3.06 6.23 5.91
CA LEU A 673 -2.51 5.74 7.18
C LEU A 673 -1.97 4.30 7.06
N GLY A 674 -2.66 3.43 6.32
CA GLY A 674 -2.17 2.09 6.01
C GLY A 674 -0.85 2.11 5.24
N PHE A 675 -0.73 3.01 4.25
CA PHE A 675 0.50 3.21 3.49
C PHE A 675 1.65 3.68 4.37
N GLU A 676 1.43 4.67 5.23
CA GLU A 676 2.47 5.20 6.12
C GLU A 676 2.90 4.17 7.18
N TYR A 677 1.97 3.37 7.71
CA TYR A 677 2.30 2.24 8.58
C TYR A 677 3.20 1.23 7.85
N GLY A 678 2.80 0.85 6.62
CA GLY A 678 3.59 -0.05 5.79
C GLY A 678 4.99 0.48 5.53
N TYR A 679 5.10 1.73 5.08
CA TYR A 679 6.37 2.38 4.81
C TYR A 679 7.29 2.31 6.03
N ASN A 680 6.77 2.61 7.22
CA ASN A 680 7.55 2.61 8.45
C ASN A 680 7.96 1.22 8.93
N VAL A 681 7.10 0.20 8.81
CA VAL A 681 7.46 -1.18 9.16
C VAL A 681 8.57 -1.71 8.24
N TYR A 682 8.56 -1.32 6.96
CA TYR A 682 9.59 -1.74 6.00
C TYR A 682 10.89 -0.94 6.12
N SER A 683 10.79 0.35 6.45
CA SER A 683 11.91 1.26 6.73
C SER A 683 11.85 1.74 8.18
N PRO A 684 12.17 0.86 9.16
CA PRO A 684 12.07 1.19 10.58
C PRO A 684 13.02 2.32 10.98
N GLU A 685 14.06 2.56 10.19
CA GLU A 685 15.01 3.65 10.35
C GLU A 685 14.49 5.02 9.88
N THR A 686 13.33 5.11 9.22
CA THR A 686 12.75 6.40 8.80
C THR A 686 11.75 6.90 9.84
N MET A 687 11.80 8.19 10.17
CA MET A 687 10.75 8.83 10.96
C MET A 687 9.56 9.15 10.06
N VAL A 688 8.47 8.42 10.23
CA VAL A 688 7.24 8.59 9.45
C VAL A 688 6.18 9.30 10.29
N LEU A 689 5.56 10.34 9.75
CA LEU A 689 4.48 11.10 10.38
C LEU A 689 3.25 11.12 9.46
N TRP A 690 2.10 10.86 10.04
CA TRP A 690 0.79 11.10 9.42
C TRP A 690 0.05 12.18 10.21
N GLU A 691 -0.46 13.20 9.51
CA GLU A 691 -1.25 14.28 10.10
C GLU A 691 -2.69 14.24 9.61
N ALA A 692 -3.63 14.12 10.55
CA ALA A 692 -5.04 14.31 10.28
C ALA A 692 -5.35 15.81 10.15
N GLN A 693 -6.27 16.18 9.25
CA GLN A 693 -6.65 17.60 9.09
C GLN A 693 -7.22 18.18 10.40
N PHE A 694 -8.11 17.41 11.02
CA PHE A 694 -8.50 17.48 12.43
C PHE A 694 -8.42 16.07 13.00
N GLY A 695 -8.06 15.94 14.28
CA GLY A 695 -7.92 14.62 14.90
C GLY A 695 -9.22 13.83 14.90
N ASP A 696 -10.37 14.51 14.83
CA ASP A 696 -11.72 13.95 14.75
C ASP A 696 -11.86 12.94 13.59
N PHE A 697 -11.17 13.15 12.47
CA PHE A 697 -11.25 12.32 11.26
C PHE A 697 -10.41 11.03 11.30
N ALA A 698 -9.54 10.86 12.31
CA ALA A 698 -8.75 9.63 12.45
C ALA A 698 -9.63 8.37 12.65
N ASN A 699 -10.90 8.54 13.03
CA ASN A 699 -11.86 7.46 13.14
C ASN A 699 -12.20 6.77 11.80
N VAL A 700 -11.96 7.42 10.65
CA VAL A 700 -12.14 6.79 9.33
C VAL A 700 -11.14 5.63 9.16
N ALA A 701 -9.93 5.78 9.69
CA ALA A 701 -8.86 4.79 9.64
C ALA A 701 -8.83 3.82 10.84
N GLN A 702 -9.96 3.63 11.54
CA GLN A 702 -10.00 2.88 12.81
C GLN A 702 -9.47 1.45 12.69
N VAL A 703 -9.73 0.75 11.58
CA VAL A 703 -9.23 -0.62 11.37
C VAL A 703 -7.69 -0.65 11.38
N LEU A 704 -7.02 0.37 10.83
CA LEU A 704 -5.56 0.45 10.83
C LEU A 704 -5.04 0.72 12.26
N ILE A 705 -5.73 1.61 13.00
CA ILE A 705 -5.39 1.93 14.39
C ILE A 705 -5.52 0.68 15.28
N ASP A 706 -6.63 -0.03 15.17
CA ASP A 706 -6.93 -1.20 16.01
C ASP A 706 -6.05 -2.39 15.63
N GLN A 707 -5.97 -2.68 14.32
CA GLN A 707 -5.48 -3.97 13.84
C GLN A 707 -4.04 -3.93 13.35
N PHE A 708 -3.40 -2.77 13.24
CA PHE A 708 -2.00 -2.68 12.83
C PHE A 708 -1.19 -1.86 13.82
N ILE A 709 -1.59 -0.62 14.08
CA ILE A 709 -0.78 0.33 14.87
C ILE A 709 -0.75 -0.04 16.35
N SER A 710 -1.91 -0.28 16.98
CA SER A 710 -1.97 -0.57 18.42
C SER A 710 -1.58 -2.02 18.77
N SER A 711 -1.72 -2.96 17.83
CA SER A 711 -1.60 -4.40 18.09
C SER A 711 -0.57 -5.15 17.24
N GLY A 712 0.05 -4.50 16.24
CA GLY A 712 0.98 -5.16 15.30
C GLY A 712 2.24 -5.73 15.98
N ARG A 713 2.76 -5.03 17.01
CA ARG A 713 3.87 -5.53 17.82
C ARG A 713 3.50 -6.80 18.59
N ALA A 714 2.35 -6.80 19.27
CA ALA A 714 1.90 -7.93 20.07
C ALA A 714 1.55 -9.17 19.20
N LYS A 715 0.90 -8.95 18.06
CA LYS A 715 0.46 -10.03 17.17
C LYS A 715 1.57 -10.60 16.30
N TRP A 716 2.42 -9.72 15.76
CA TRP A 716 3.33 -10.06 14.65
C TRP A 716 4.78 -9.66 14.90
N SER A 717 5.10 -9.12 16.07
CA SER A 717 6.42 -8.53 16.38
C SER A 717 6.83 -7.42 15.40
N GLU A 718 5.86 -6.79 14.73
CA GLU A 718 6.12 -5.66 13.84
C GLU A 718 6.42 -4.41 14.65
N ARG A 719 7.59 -3.82 14.39
CA ARG A 719 8.04 -2.59 15.04
C ARG A 719 7.69 -1.41 14.14
N SER A 720 7.02 -0.42 14.72
CA SER A 720 6.69 0.83 14.05
C SER A 720 6.97 1.99 15.00
N SER A 721 7.59 3.05 14.48
CA SER A 721 7.81 4.34 15.12
C SER A 721 6.92 5.45 14.56
N LEU A 722 5.84 5.08 13.86
CA LEU A 722 4.89 5.99 13.20
C LEU A 722 4.34 7.03 14.18
N VAL A 723 4.32 8.29 13.74
CA VAL A 723 3.74 9.41 14.50
C VAL A 723 2.39 9.78 13.93
N MET A 724 1.37 9.81 14.78
CA MET A 724 0.05 10.33 14.44
C MET A 724 -0.13 11.71 15.08
N LEU A 725 -0.23 12.74 14.24
CA LEU A 725 -0.51 14.12 14.64
C LEU A 725 -2.01 14.38 14.51
N LEU A 726 -2.68 14.58 15.66
CA LEU A 726 -4.13 14.65 15.73
C LEU A 726 -4.58 15.99 16.34
N PRO A 727 -4.93 17.00 15.51
CA PRO A 727 -5.37 18.29 16.03
C PRO A 727 -6.57 18.17 16.97
N HIS A 728 -6.41 18.61 18.23
CA HIS A 728 -7.33 18.37 19.33
C HIS A 728 -7.37 19.60 20.27
N SER A 729 -8.57 20.11 20.53
CA SER A 729 -8.89 21.10 21.58
C SER A 729 -10.35 21.55 21.47
N TYR A 730 -10.97 21.92 22.59
CA TYR A 730 -12.36 22.39 22.57
C TYR A 730 -12.36 23.91 22.44
N GLU A 731 -12.73 24.40 21.25
CA GLU A 731 -12.64 25.83 20.88
C GLU A 731 -13.95 26.37 20.31
N GLY A 732 -15.08 25.69 20.56
CA GLY A 732 -16.41 26.12 20.12
C GLY A 732 -16.69 25.91 18.63
N GLN A 733 -15.91 25.07 17.94
CA GLN A 733 -16.04 24.79 16.50
C GLN A 733 -16.99 23.61 16.19
N GLY A 734 -17.74 23.13 17.17
CA GLY A 734 -18.67 22.01 16.99
C GLY A 734 -18.02 20.62 17.12
N PRO A 735 -18.82 19.55 16.90
CA PRO A 735 -18.44 18.21 17.30
C PRO A 735 -17.36 17.52 16.45
N GLU A 736 -17.20 17.88 15.18
CA GLU A 736 -16.22 17.27 14.26
C GLU A 736 -14.92 18.10 14.14
N HIS A 737 -14.74 19.12 14.98
CA HIS A 737 -13.56 19.98 14.99
C HIS A 737 -13.09 20.23 16.43
N SER A 738 -13.23 19.25 17.32
CA SER A 738 -12.94 19.41 18.75
C SER A 738 -12.10 18.27 19.31
N SER A 739 -12.43 17.02 18.98
CA SER A 739 -11.95 15.84 19.69
C SER A 739 -11.37 14.80 18.75
N ALA A 740 -10.05 14.62 18.85
CA ALA A 740 -9.35 13.43 18.38
C ALA A 740 -9.74 12.12 19.09
N ARG A 741 -10.74 12.12 19.99
CA ARG A 741 -11.16 10.94 20.76
C ARG A 741 -10.02 10.30 21.55
N LEU A 742 -9.29 11.13 22.31
CA LEU A 742 -8.19 10.73 23.18
C LEU A 742 -8.54 9.49 24.04
N GLU A 743 -9.78 9.39 24.50
CA GLU A 743 -10.28 8.25 25.28
C GLU A 743 -10.11 6.90 24.58
N ARG A 744 -10.22 6.86 23.24
CA ARG A 744 -10.12 5.61 22.46
C ARG A 744 -8.68 5.14 22.36
N PHE A 745 -7.75 6.07 22.15
CA PHE A 745 -6.32 5.76 22.15
C PHE A 745 -5.87 5.26 23.52
N LEU A 746 -6.33 5.89 24.60
CA LEU A 746 -6.02 5.44 25.96
C LEU A 746 -6.66 4.09 26.30
N GLN A 747 -7.85 3.79 25.78
CA GLN A 747 -8.48 2.47 25.94
C GLN A 747 -7.67 1.34 25.27
N LEU A 748 -7.06 1.62 24.12
CA LEU A 748 -6.22 0.68 23.38
C LEU A 748 -4.77 0.60 23.92
N SER A 749 -4.40 1.42 24.90
CA SER A 749 -3.06 1.44 25.48
C SER A 749 -2.83 0.29 26.47
N ALA A 750 -1.98 -0.65 26.08
CA ALA A 750 -1.59 -1.80 26.90
C ALA A 750 -0.17 -2.27 26.53
N GLU A 751 0.53 -2.92 27.46
CA GLU A 751 1.81 -3.60 27.19
C GLU A 751 2.88 -2.74 26.50
N ASP A 752 2.88 -1.43 26.77
CA ASP A 752 3.81 -0.45 26.20
C ASP A 752 3.75 -0.40 24.65
N ASN A 753 2.58 -0.68 24.09
CA ASN A 753 2.35 -0.79 22.65
C ASN A 753 2.63 0.50 21.87
N TRP A 754 2.36 1.67 22.46
CA TRP A 754 2.64 3.00 21.89
C TRP A 754 2.80 4.07 22.98
N THR A 755 3.04 5.33 22.61
CA THR A 755 3.00 6.48 23.51
C THR A 755 1.84 7.40 23.16
N VAL A 756 1.09 7.90 24.15
CA VAL A 756 0.03 8.90 23.97
C VAL A 756 0.40 10.18 24.74
N ALA A 757 0.42 11.32 24.04
CA ALA A 757 0.78 12.62 24.61
C ALA A 757 -0.19 13.74 24.21
N ASN A 758 -0.35 14.72 25.11
CA ASN A 758 -1.13 15.94 24.86
C ASN A 758 -0.40 17.13 25.50
N LEU A 759 0.26 17.91 24.64
CA LEU A 759 1.34 18.79 25.04
C LEU A 759 0.86 20.23 25.27
N SER A 760 1.55 20.96 26.16
CA SER A 760 1.23 22.36 26.47
C SER A 760 2.28 23.39 26.04
N SER A 761 3.46 22.98 25.55
CA SER A 761 4.52 23.91 25.11
C SER A 761 5.27 23.47 23.86
N ALA A 762 5.83 24.46 23.15
CA ALA A 762 6.63 24.27 21.95
C ALA A 762 7.92 23.47 22.22
N ALA A 763 8.59 23.69 23.37
CA ALA A 763 9.78 22.91 23.74
C ALA A 763 9.47 21.42 23.95
N GLN A 764 8.32 21.11 24.57
CA GLN A 764 7.89 19.72 24.77
C GLN A 764 7.66 19.02 23.42
N TYR A 765 7.06 19.72 22.46
CA TYR A 765 6.86 19.18 21.11
C TYR A 765 8.19 18.93 20.38
N PHE A 766 9.12 19.88 20.43
CA PHE A 766 10.46 19.72 19.88
C PHE A 766 11.17 18.48 20.44
N HIS A 767 11.20 18.34 21.77
CA HIS A 767 11.88 17.22 22.42
C HIS A 767 11.20 15.89 22.15
N LEU A 768 9.86 15.85 22.12
CA LEU A 768 9.13 14.61 21.85
C LEU A 768 9.35 14.11 20.42
N LEU A 769 9.37 15.00 19.42
CA LEU A 769 9.71 14.64 18.04
C LEU A 769 11.14 14.08 17.94
N ARG A 770 12.11 14.72 18.59
CA ARG A 770 13.50 14.24 18.61
C ARG A 770 13.65 12.92 19.38
N ARG A 771 12.91 12.74 20.48
CA ARG A 771 12.83 11.47 21.21
C ARG A 771 12.36 10.36 20.28
N GLN A 772 11.28 10.61 19.55
CA GLN A 772 10.73 9.65 18.61
C GLN A 772 11.71 9.32 17.48
N ALA A 773 12.38 10.32 16.91
CA ALA A 773 13.44 10.11 15.93
C ALA A 773 14.59 9.26 16.47
N SER A 774 14.96 9.42 17.75
CA SER A 774 16.08 8.70 18.37
C SER A 774 15.83 7.20 18.53
N ILE A 775 14.58 6.76 18.64
CA ILE A 775 14.20 5.35 18.77
C ILE A 775 13.87 4.68 17.42
N THR A 776 13.93 5.42 16.31
CA THR A 776 13.72 4.83 14.98
C THR A 776 14.82 3.83 14.65
N GLY A 777 14.42 2.62 14.21
CA GLY A 777 15.32 1.52 13.90
C GLY A 777 15.85 0.77 15.12
N THR A 778 15.34 1.04 16.33
CA THR A 778 15.72 0.31 17.56
C THR A 778 14.60 -0.61 18.06
N ASP A 779 14.87 -1.40 19.09
CA ASP A 779 13.92 -2.35 19.70
C ASP A 779 12.81 -1.64 20.51
N GLU A 780 13.06 -0.39 20.86
CA GLU A 780 12.21 0.52 21.62
C GLU A 780 11.23 1.28 20.70
N ALA A 781 11.41 1.18 19.38
CA ALA A 781 10.51 1.77 18.40
C ALA A 781 9.05 1.36 18.70
N LYS A 782 8.21 2.37 18.92
CA LYS A 782 6.79 2.24 19.16
C LYS A 782 6.06 3.44 18.56
N PRO A 783 4.78 3.30 18.14
CA PRO A 783 4.03 4.42 17.63
C PRO A 783 3.88 5.54 18.64
N LEU A 784 3.65 6.75 18.15
CA LEU A 784 3.45 7.95 18.95
C LEU A 784 2.17 8.66 18.52
N VAL A 785 1.21 8.78 19.43
CA VAL A 785 -0.05 9.50 19.23
C VAL A 785 0.04 10.84 19.96
N ILE A 786 -0.06 11.94 19.21
CA ILE A 786 0.02 13.30 19.75
C ILE A 786 -1.30 14.01 19.50
N MET A 787 -1.94 14.45 20.58
CA MET A 787 -3.00 15.47 20.52
C MET A 787 -2.33 16.80 20.20
N THR A 788 -2.25 17.17 18.91
CA THR A 788 -1.61 18.41 18.47
C THR A 788 -2.55 19.59 18.66
N PRO A 789 -2.04 20.81 18.90
CA PRO A 789 -2.91 21.94 19.21
C PRO A 789 -3.47 22.62 17.96
N LYS A 790 -4.50 23.44 18.19
CA LYS A 790 -5.05 24.38 17.20
C LYS A 790 -4.77 25.83 17.61
N SER A 791 -5.45 26.36 18.63
CA SER A 791 -5.21 27.73 19.11
C SER A 791 -3.82 27.95 19.72
N LEU A 792 -3.22 26.92 20.35
CA LEU A 792 -1.89 27.08 20.97
C LEU A 792 -0.77 27.34 19.95
N LEU A 793 -1.00 27.04 18.66
CA LEU A 793 -0.05 27.33 17.58
C LEU A 793 0.38 28.80 17.55
N ARG A 794 -0.49 29.70 18.02
CA ARG A 794 -0.27 31.16 18.05
C ARG A 794 -0.32 31.75 19.46
N ASN A 795 -0.42 30.94 20.50
CA ASN A 795 -0.54 31.42 21.88
C ASN A 795 0.86 31.70 22.47
N PRO A 796 1.18 32.96 22.87
CA PRO A 796 2.49 33.31 23.44
C PRO A 796 2.88 32.56 24.71
N ARG A 797 1.91 31.99 25.44
CA ARG A 797 2.17 31.15 26.63
C ARG A 797 2.64 29.74 26.28
N ALA A 798 2.28 29.24 25.10
CA ALA A 798 2.76 27.95 24.61
C ALA A 798 4.13 28.05 23.92
N ALA A 799 4.59 29.27 23.57
CA ALA A 799 5.92 29.51 23.05
C ALA A 799 7.00 29.34 24.14
N SER A 800 8.17 28.82 23.75
CA SER A 800 9.27 28.47 24.66
C SER A 800 10.54 29.29 24.39
N PRO A 801 11.31 29.66 25.42
CA PRO A 801 12.66 30.20 25.24
C PRO A 801 13.60 29.19 24.54
N ALA A 802 14.56 29.69 23.77
CA ALA A 802 15.54 28.83 23.08
C ALA A 802 16.35 27.92 24.01
N ALA A 803 16.60 28.36 25.26
CA ALA A 803 17.28 27.57 26.27
C ALA A 803 16.53 26.26 26.62
N GLU A 804 15.20 26.26 26.59
CA GLU A 804 14.42 25.05 26.85
C GLU A 804 14.63 23.98 25.77
N LEU A 805 14.93 24.37 24.52
CA LEU A 805 15.27 23.46 23.44
C LEU A 805 16.74 23.02 23.51
N GLY A 806 17.64 23.92 23.90
CA GLY A 806 19.08 23.66 23.87
C GLY A 806 19.71 23.01 25.09
N GLU A 807 19.08 23.17 26.26
CA GLU A 807 19.56 22.66 27.54
C GLU A 807 18.52 21.77 28.25
N GLY A 808 17.26 21.81 27.80
CA GLY A 808 16.16 21.04 28.38
C GLY A 808 16.04 19.61 27.86
N GLY A 809 14.87 19.02 28.04
CA GLY A 809 14.53 17.69 27.57
C GLY A 809 13.04 17.46 27.70
N PHE A 810 12.52 16.38 27.11
CA PHE A 810 11.11 16.03 27.28
C PHE A 810 10.81 15.67 28.74
N LYS A 811 9.81 16.33 29.32
CA LYS A 811 9.32 16.04 30.67
C LYS A 811 7.93 15.41 30.59
N THR A 812 7.70 14.29 31.30
CA THR A 812 6.39 13.63 31.31
C THR A 812 5.32 14.44 32.03
N ILE A 813 5.73 15.29 32.99
CA ILE A 813 4.89 16.27 33.66
C ILE A 813 5.58 17.64 33.73
N LEU A 814 4.79 18.72 33.81
CA LEU A 814 5.25 20.08 34.07
C LEU A 814 4.48 20.69 35.24
N GLU A 815 5.17 21.35 36.18
CA GLU A 815 4.51 22.05 37.29
C GLU A 815 4.26 23.52 36.92
N GLN A 816 3.11 24.06 37.32
CA GLN A 816 2.78 25.47 37.09
C GLN A 816 3.67 26.38 37.95
N ALA A 817 4.42 27.26 37.29
CA ALA A 817 5.27 28.23 37.97
C ALA A 817 4.43 29.17 38.86
N GLY A 818 4.99 29.52 40.03
CA GLY A 818 4.37 30.45 40.99
C GLY A 818 3.42 29.80 42.01
N LEU A 819 3.13 28.50 41.89
CA LEU A 819 2.30 27.75 42.84
C LEU A 819 3.13 26.76 43.67
N GLY A 820 2.57 26.28 44.77
CA GLY A 820 3.21 25.27 45.62
C GLY A 820 4.44 25.73 46.42
N ALA A 821 4.70 27.04 46.49
CA ALA A 821 5.86 27.60 47.21
C ALA A 821 5.78 27.45 48.74
N LYS A 822 4.59 27.18 49.29
CA LYS A 822 4.36 26.90 50.72
C LYS A 822 3.76 25.51 50.88
N PRO A 823 4.59 24.45 50.94
CA PRO A 823 4.10 23.08 50.84
C PRO A 823 3.09 22.69 51.93
N ASP A 824 3.24 23.23 53.15
CA ASP A 824 2.34 22.99 54.29
C ASP A 824 0.99 23.71 54.19
N ARG A 825 0.71 24.39 53.08
CA ARG A 825 -0.57 25.05 52.81
C ARG A 825 -1.31 24.45 51.63
N VAL A 826 -0.64 23.69 50.77
CA VAL A 826 -1.29 23.09 49.59
C VAL A 826 -2.26 22.00 50.03
N GLU A 827 -3.54 22.22 49.73
CA GLU A 827 -4.66 21.33 50.06
C GLU A 827 -5.21 20.66 48.80
N ARG A 828 -5.05 21.29 47.62
CA ARG A 828 -5.49 20.76 46.31
C ARG A 828 -4.35 20.71 45.31
N ILE A 829 -4.25 19.60 44.59
CA ILE A 829 -3.49 19.50 43.32
C ILE A 829 -4.47 19.32 42.16
N VAL A 830 -4.34 20.16 41.14
CA VAL A 830 -5.03 19.99 39.85
C VAL A 830 -4.08 19.34 38.86
N LEU A 831 -4.42 18.14 38.41
CA LEU A 831 -3.84 17.47 37.26
C LEU A 831 -4.63 17.85 36.01
N CYS A 832 -3.96 18.19 34.92
CA CYS A 832 -4.59 18.53 33.64
C CYS A 832 -3.66 18.22 32.46
N SER A 833 -4.14 18.29 31.22
CA SER A 833 -3.32 18.01 30.04
C SER A 833 -3.69 18.90 28.86
N GLY A 834 -2.72 19.23 28.01
CA GLY A 834 -2.94 20.06 26.83
C GLY A 834 -3.36 21.50 27.11
N LYS A 835 -4.20 22.05 26.22
CA LYS A 835 -4.62 23.45 26.18
C LYS A 835 -5.25 23.96 27.48
N VAL A 836 -6.01 23.13 28.20
CA VAL A 836 -6.67 23.57 29.46
C VAL A 836 -5.66 24.07 30.50
N ALA A 837 -4.43 23.55 30.49
CA ALA A 837 -3.37 24.03 31.36
C ALA A 837 -3.02 25.51 31.09
N ILE A 838 -3.07 25.92 29.82
CA ILE A 838 -2.81 27.30 29.39
C ILE A 838 -3.98 28.21 29.75
N ASP A 839 -5.22 27.70 29.70
CA ASP A 839 -6.40 28.45 30.17
C ASP A 839 -6.34 28.71 31.68
N LEU A 840 -5.94 27.71 32.47
CA LEU A 840 -5.72 27.85 33.91
C LEU A 840 -4.57 28.83 34.22
N GLU A 841 -3.46 28.75 33.49
CA GLU A 841 -2.35 29.70 33.61
C GLU A 841 -2.80 31.14 33.31
N ASP A 842 -3.59 31.34 32.25
CA ASP A 842 -4.07 32.65 31.87
C ASP A 842 -5.02 33.23 32.92
N ALA A 843 -5.95 32.42 33.43
CA ALA A 843 -6.85 32.81 34.51
C ALA A 843 -6.10 33.18 35.81
N LEU A 844 -5.08 32.40 36.19
CA LEU A 844 -4.21 32.73 37.33
C LEU A 844 -3.50 34.08 37.15
N SER A 845 -3.02 34.38 35.94
CA SER A 845 -2.31 35.64 35.69
C SER A 845 -3.19 36.89 35.78
N LYS A 846 -4.51 36.72 35.60
CA LYS A 846 -5.53 37.77 35.71
C LYS A 846 -6.01 37.97 37.16
N ASP A 847 -5.92 36.93 37.98
CA ASP A 847 -6.37 36.91 39.39
C ASP A 847 -5.18 37.14 40.36
N LYS A 848 -4.57 38.34 40.30
CA LYS A 848 -3.32 38.66 41.02
C LYS A 848 -3.49 38.90 42.52
N ASP A 849 -4.70 39.22 42.98
CA ASP A 849 -4.96 39.68 44.35
C ASP A 849 -5.45 38.56 45.29
N SER A 850 -5.68 37.35 44.76
CA SER A 850 -6.16 36.23 45.57
C SER A 850 -5.02 35.31 46.05
N ASN A 851 -5.10 34.91 47.32
CA ASN A 851 -4.14 33.95 47.88
C ASN A 851 -4.44 32.54 47.35
N LYS A 852 -3.49 31.96 46.61
CA LYS A 852 -3.55 30.60 46.04
C LYS A 852 -2.53 29.64 46.66
N ASP A 853 -2.03 29.93 47.87
CA ASP A 853 -1.11 29.05 48.63
C ASP A 853 -1.66 27.62 48.80
N TRP A 854 -2.99 27.44 48.73
CA TRP A 854 -3.70 26.18 48.87
C TRP A 854 -3.69 25.30 47.61
N LEU A 855 -3.26 25.84 46.47
CA LEU A 855 -3.38 25.23 45.16
C LEU A 855 -2.01 24.94 44.56
N HIS A 856 -1.90 23.79 43.89
CA HIS A 856 -0.83 23.50 42.94
C HIS A 856 -1.40 22.90 41.66
N ILE A 857 -0.76 23.14 40.51
CA ILE A 857 -1.21 22.65 39.21
C ILE A 857 -0.08 21.90 38.52
N VAL A 858 -0.39 20.72 38.00
CA VAL A 858 0.54 19.84 37.27
C VAL A 858 -0.08 19.49 35.92
N ARG A 859 0.69 19.73 34.86
CA ARG A 859 0.38 19.35 33.48
C ARG A 859 0.94 17.96 33.23
N VAL A 860 0.11 17.03 32.79
CA VAL A 860 0.49 15.67 32.41
C VAL A 860 0.65 15.66 30.90
N GLU A 861 1.90 15.75 30.44
CA GLU A 861 2.25 15.88 29.02
C GLU A 861 2.22 14.50 28.32
N GLN A 862 2.68 13.45 29.02
CA GLN A 862 2.58 12.07 28.58
C GLN A 862 1.48 11.36 29.38
N LEU A 863 0.44 10.91 28.68
CA LEU A 863 -0.72 10.24 29.28
C LEU A 863 -0.53 8.72 29.32
N TYR A 864 0.16 8.17 28.32
CA TYR A 864 0.56 6.77 28.25
C TYR A 864 2.00 6.62 27.73
N PRO A 865 2.85 5.81 28.37
CA PRO A 865 2.68 5.22 29.71
C PRO A 865 2.47 6.27 30.81
N PHE A 866 1.66 5.94 31.82
CA PHE A 866 1.26 6.87 32.89
C PHE A 866 2.46 7.20 33.80
N PRO A 867 2.83 8.48 34.01
CA PRO A 867 4.01 8.89 34.77
C PRO A 867 3.75 8.87 36.28
N ALA A 868 3.49 7.67 36.81
CA ALA A 868 3.13 7.47 38.21
C ALA A 868 4.20 7.98 39.19
N GLU A 869 5.47 7.70 38.90
CA GLU A 869 6.57 8.02 39.81
C GLU A 869 6.84 9.54 39.87
N GLU A 870 6.73 10.25 38.75
CA GLU A 870 6.85 11.71 38.72
C GLU A 870 5.70 12.38 39.48
N ILE A 871 4.46 11.89 39.31
CA ILE A 871 3.30 12.44 40.01
C ILE A 871 3.38 12.14 41.53
N LYS A 872 3.80 10.94 41.94
CA LYS A 872 4.03 10.60 43.36
C LYS A 872 5.06 11.53 44.01
N LYS A 873 6.16 11.85 43.32
CA LYS A 873 7.18 12.80 43.82
C LYS A 873 6.58 14.19 44.06
N VAL A 874 5.64 14.62 43.22
CA VAL A 874 4.91 15.88 43.44
C VAL A 874 3.99 15.76 44.66
N PHE A 875 3.21 14.69 44.78
CA PHE A 875 2.30 14.49 45.92
C PHE A 875 3.04 14.44 47.26
N ALA A 876 4.20 13.77 47.31
CA ALA A 876 5.01 13.64 48.52
C ALA A 876 5.52 14.98 49.07
N ARG A 877 5.54 16.05 48.26
CA ARG A 877 5.95 17.39 48.70
C ARG A 877 4.89 18.08 49.56
N PHE A 878 3.62 17.67 49.50
CA PHE A 878 2.49 18.41 50.05
C PHE A 878 1.77 17.62 51.17
N PRO A 879 2.19 17.76 52.44
CA PRO A 879 1.69 16.92 53.54
C PRO A 879 0.23 17.19 53.93
N LYS A 880 -0.35 18.31 53.51
CA LYS A 880 -1.76 18.67 53.75
C LYS A 880 -2.66 18.45 52.54
N LEU A 881 -2.18 17.74 51.53
CA LEU A 881 -2.98 17.42 50.35
C LEU A 881 -4.21 16.59 50.75
N THR A 882 -5.40 17.15 50.55
CA THR A 882 -6.69 16.50 50.83
C THR A 882 -7.48 16.23 49.56
N GLU A 883 -7.08 16.81 48.42
CA GLU A 883 -7.83 16.71 47.18
C GLU A 883 -6.92 16.70 45.94
N VAL A 884 -7.13 15.72 45.06
CA VAL A 884 -6.51 15.65 43.73
C VAL A 884 -7.62 15.74 42.69
N VAL A 885 -7.55 16.75 41.83
CA VAL A 885 -8.56 17.00 40.81
C VAL A 885 -7.97 16.72 39.44
N TRP A 886 -8.65 15.91 38.62
CA TRP A 886 -8.41 15.88 37.19
C TRP A 886 -9.29 16.92 36.50
N THR A 887 -8.66 17.90 35.85
CA THR A 887 -9.33 18.94 35.05
C THR A 887 -9.11 18.68 33.56
N GLN A 888 -10.20 18.63 32.79
CA GLN A 888 -10.15 18.45 31.34
C GLN A 888 -11.26 19.24 30.62
N GLU A 889 -11.07 19.51 29.33
CA GLU A 889 -12.08 20.17 28.50
C GLU A 889 -13.15 19.17 28.04
N GLU A 890 -12.75 17.94 27.77
CA GLU A 890 -13.59 16.91 27.18
C GLU A 890 -14.74 16.48 28.14
N PRO A 891 -15.88 16.02 27.60
CA PRO A 891 -16.93 15.35 28.37
C PRO A 891 -16.37 14.28 29.31
N ARG A 892 -17.03 14.05 30.44
CA ARG A 892 -16.56 13.10 31.46
C ARG A 892 -16.39 11.67 30.94
N ASN A 893 -17.19 11.25 29.97
CA ASN A 893 -17.08 9.96 29.27
C ASN A 893 -16.05 9.97 28.10
N MET A 894 -15.33 11.06 27.90
CA MET A 894 -14.31 11.27 26.86
C MET A 894 -13.01 11.80 27.48
N GLY A 895 -12.02 12.11 26.65
CA GLY A 895 -10.73 12.60 27.13
C GLY A 895 -10.01 11.55 27.97
N ALA A 896 -9.22 11.97 28.95
CA ALA A 896 -8.40 11.03 29.71
C ALA A 896 -9.03 10.55 31.03
N TRP A 897 -10.14 11.15 31.50
CA TRP A 897 -10.69 10.89 32.84
C TRP A 897 -10.89 9.40 33.14
N THR A 898 -11.57 8.66 32.26
CA THR A 898 -11.90 7.24 32.47
C THR A 898 -10.67 6.34 32.54
N TYR A 899 -9.56 6.74 31.90
CA TYR A 899 -8.28 6.04 31.96
C TYR A 899 -7.43 6.46 33.17
N MET A 900 -7.47 7.75 33.52
CA MET A 900 -6.64 8.36 34.56
C MET A 900 -7.19 8.14 35.97
N GLU A 901 -8.51 8.07 36.15
CA GLU A 901 -9.14 8.03 37.47
C GLU A 901 -8.57 6.90 38.35
N SER A 902 -8.57 5.66 37.85
CA SER A 902 -8.08 4.51 38.62
C SER A 902 -6.59 4.63 38.96
N ARG A 903 -5.79 5.09 38.00
CA ARG A 903 -4.34 5.27 38.14
C ARG A 903 -3.97 6.37 39.12
N ILE A 904 -4.71 7.47 39.11
CA ILE A 904 -4.54 8.57 40.07
C ILE A 904 -4.95 8.08 41.47
N ARG A 905 -6.09 7.37 41.60
CA ARG A 905 -6.55 6.81 42.88
C ARG A 905 -5.53 5.86 43.50
N GLU A 906 -4.85 5.06 42.68
CA GLU A 906 -3.82 4.13 43.13
C GLU A 906 -2.61 4.84 43.76
N ILE A 907 -2.26 6.04 43.27
CA ILE A 907 -1.07 6.78 43.71
C ILE A 907 -1.37 7.97 44.62
N ALA A 908 -2.64 8.33 44.80
CA ALA A 908 -3.06 9.44 45.65
C ALA A 908 -2.71 9.18 47.12
N PRO A 909 -2.34 10.21 47.91
CA PRO A 909 -2.10 10.04 49.34
C PRO A 909 -3.35 9.53 50.07
N SER A 910 -3.12 8.75 51.14
CA SER A 910 -4.22 8.24 51.97
C SER A 910 -5.10 9.38 52.49
N GLY A 911 -6.41 9.26 52.28
CA GLY A 911 -7.40 10.27 52.68
C GLY A 911 -7.58 11.43 51.70
N ALA A 912 -6.78 11.53 50.63
CA ALA A 912 -7.02 12.53 49.59
C ALA A 912 -8.14 12.08 48.63
N GLU A 913 -9.13 12.94 48.41
CA GLU A 913 -10.22 12.67 47.46
C GLU A 913 -9.77 12.89 46.01
N VAL A 914 -10.07 11.94 45.12
CA VAL A 914 -9.88 12.12 43.67
C VAL A 914 -11.18 12.56 43.01
N LYS A 915 -11.18 13.75 42.38
CA LYS A 915 -12.35 14.38 41.77
C LYS A 915 -12.15 14.74 40.30
N TYR A 916 -13.27 14.95 39.62
CA TYR A 916 -13.36 15.36 38.24
C TYR A 916 -13.90 16.79 38.12
N ILE A 917 -13.26 17.61 37.28
CA ILE A 917 -13.79 18.89 36.80
C ILE A 917 -13.67 18.91 35.27
N GLY A 918 -14.79 19.05 34.59
CA GLY A 918 -14.86 19.04 33.14
C GLY A 918 -16.31 19.12 32.66
N ARG A 919 -16.54 18.86 31.37
CA ARG A 919 -17.89 18.81 30.79
C ARG A 919 -18.66 17.56 31.31
N PRO A 920 -19.99 17.61 31.44
CA PRO A 920 -20.78 16.42 31.80
C PRO A 920 -20.68 15.35 30.70
N ASP A 921 -21.21 14.15 30.96
CA ASP A 921 -21.30 13.11 29.93
C ASP A 921 -22.06 13.60 28.69
N ARG A 922 -21.55 13.28 27.50
CA ARG A 922 -22.17 13.65 26.22
C ARG A 922 -22.11 12.48 25.23
N ALA A 923 -23.13 12.39 24.38
CA ALA A 923 -23.09 11.49 23.21
C ALA A 923 -22.25 12.09 22.06
N SER A 924 -22.39 13.39 21.83
CA SER A 924 -21.63 14.17 20.84
C SER A 924 -20.32 14.68 21.47
N PRO A 925 -19.19 14.73 20.73
CA PRO A 925 -17.92 15.23 21.27
C PRO A 925 -18.04 16.63 21.88
N ALA A 926 -18.66 17.56 21.16
CA ALA A 926 -18.86 18.94 21.62
C ALA A 926 -20.25 19.47 21.29
N THR A 927 -20.60 20.59 21.91
CA THR A 927 -21.77 21.40 21.54
C THR A 927 -21.53 22.14 20.23
N GLY A 928 -22.57 22.29 19.41
CA GLY A 928 -22.54 23.15 18.21
C GLY A 928 -22.80 24.64 18.49
N PHE A 929 -23.08 25.01 19.76
CA PHE A 929 -23.38 26.39 20.16
C PHE A 929 -22.18 26.99 20.89
N ALA A 930 -21.62 28.07 20.34
CA ALA A 930 -20.39 28.70 20.83
C ALA A 930 -20.54 29.31 22.24
N ASP A 931 -21.71 29.88 22.53
CA ASP A 931 -22.13 30.44 23.81
C ASP A 931 -22.22 29.36 24.90
N VAL A 932 -22.83 28.20 24.60
CA VAL A 932 -22.81 27.04 25.53
C VAL A 932 -21.38 26.55 25.75
N HIS A 933 -20.56 26.49 24.70
CA HIS A 933 -19.16 26.10 24.82
C HIS A 933 -18.40 27.05 25.75
N ALA A 934 -18.59 28.36 25.60
CA ALA A 934 -17.95 29.39 26.42
C ALA A 934 -18.36 29.28 27.89
N ASP A 935 -19.64 29.05 28.17
CA ASP A 935 -20.15 28.83 29.52
C ASP A 935 -19.54 27.57 30.17
N GLU A 936 -19.49 26.47 29.42
CA GLU A 936 -18.85 25.22 29.88
C GLU A 936 -17.36 25.44 30.16
N GLN A 937 -16.64 26.14 29.28
CA GLN A 937 -15.21 26.39 29.45
C GLN A 937 -14.94 27.29 30.67
N ASN A 938 -15.73 28.35 30.84
CA ASN A 938 -15.63 29.25 31.99
C ASN A 938 -15.93 28.52 33.30
N TYR A 939 -16.92 27.62 33.31
CA TYR A 939 -17.21 26.77 34.46
C TYR A 939 -16.00 25.93 34.87
N ILE A 940 -15.37 25.24 33.91
CA ILE A 940 -14.21 24.37 34.16
C ILE A 940 -13.08 25.17 34.82
N VAL A 941 -12.66 26.27 34.18
CA VAL A 941 -11.58 27.12 34.68
C VAL A 941 -11.91 27.68 36.07
N THR A 942 -13.14 28.17 36.26
CA THR A 942 -13.56 28.75 37.54
C THR A 942 -13.56 27.72 38.67
N GLN A 943 -14.12 26.53 38.45
CA GLN A 943 -14.19 25.51 39.50
C GLN A 943 -12.80 24.97 39.86
N SER A 944 -11.89 24.82 38.89
CA SER A 944 -10.52 24.37 39.17
C SER A 944 -9.75 25.35 40.07
N LEU A 945 -10.01 26.66 39.97
CA LEU A 945 -9.30 27.72 40.69
C LEU A 945 -10.02 28.24 41.96
N LYS A 946 -11.18 27.67 42.32
CA LYS A 946 -11.99 28.06 43.49
C LYS A 946 -11.74 27.14 44.68
N GLN A 947 -11.40 27.69 45.85
CA GLN A 947 -11.03 26.91 47.05
C GLN A 947 -12.14 25.95 47.50
N SER A 948 -13.40 26.43 47.56
CA SER A 948 -14.58 25.61 47.81
C SER A 948 -15.48 25.55 46.56
N PRO A 949 -15.28 24.55 45.66
CA PRO A 949 -16.08 24.40 44.46
C PRO A 949 -17.51 24.04 44.86
N THR A 950 -18.47 24.60 44.13
CA THR A 950 -19.90 24.35 44.35
C THR A 950 -20.31 23.29 43.35
N LEU A 951 -20.40 22.02 43.76
CA LEU A 951 -20.69 20.86 42.89
C LEU A 951 -22.12 20.83 42.30
N THR A 952 -22.84 21.96 42.33
CA THR A 952 -24.23 22.05 41.88
C THR A 952 -24.36 23.20 40.89
N HIS A 953 -24.24 22.87 39.60
CA HIS A 953 -25.06 23.52 38.60
C HIS A 953 -25.66 22.47 37.67
N ASN A 954 -26.99 22.39 37.73
CA ASN A 954 -27.82 21.80 36.70
C ASN A 954 -27.64 22.69 35.47
N LEU A 955 -26.99 22.23 34.40
CA LEU A 955 -26.75 23.00 33.17
C LEU A 955 -28.05 23.30 32.38
N GLY A 956 -29.21 23.27 33.02
CA GLY A 956 -30.48 23.74 32.46
C GLY A 956 -30.81 23.10 31.10
N ARG A 957 -30.61 21.79 30.98
CA ARG A 957 -31.21 20.99 29.90
C ARG A 957 -31.98 19.83 30.50
#